data_AF-A0A9W8HGU1-F1
#
_entry.id   AF-A0A9W8HGU1-F1
#
_cell.length_a   1.000
_cell.length_b   1.000
_cell.length_c   1.000
_cell.angle_alpha   90.00
_cell.angle_beta   90.00
_cell.angle_gamma   90.00
#
_symmetry.space_group_name_H-M   'P 1'
#
loop_
_entity.id
_entity.type
_entity.pdbx_description
1 polymer ?
#
loop_
_entity_poly.entity_id
_entity_poly.type
_entity_poly.pdbx_seq_one_letter_code
_entity_poly.pdbx_strand_id
1 'polypeptide(L)'
;MSSLHEQPLRRRGQREADSGTRTANEQQVSVTDTDTDTDKYEHRRETPTSISTQALEAVEQFDFYDRVIALALTFVSLFTRLYQIGKRDIVTWDETHFGKFGAYYVNRTFYHDVHPPLAKMLVGLGEFLSGHNGSFTYASGAVYPEHVNYTFQRGYVAVFGAMTVPLAYRTCRLLGFGKPAATMAASFIVFDNAMCLISRFILLDPPLLCFTAMSLLGYSGFMAQRHRAFEASWWRWLAFTGISLGLVVSSKWTGLFVIALVGLCTIEELLKMFSDSQTPAATQLRHWAARVLCLIVVPIAIYLASFGVHFALLNHRGTGDFKMPSSFQMRQWGNVVGTQPHEVSFGSNVTLRSHLPGFGLLNANGTRRFPDRDREVIAGGVPGKVVNNWWTLVSANRTWENASAPILHVHSGQLVRLAHINTGHFLRTGRSPPYNMGWDRRVFVDGNKTKSDVWDIWRIVVDREESAKSRGKLRAVTTNFRLYNAVSGCLLQATPASFPENVARKFSEVICTDANTTRSEGTLWNIEQVRDTRLKRVALRSAVKRKFLRDFLWINREMAISNNGLTTDPDKYKQAESSPWSWPLLFYPMRMGPWTDDAIKYYEIGNPVLWWASSFCCLVLYPLQLIYWAVQWQRRQISSRWQAGELLRFWDTTKLLWGGWALNYLPFYLMGRVTYLHHYLPALYFALLLLAFEIQCFVHWYMPPRAIWSVAGITILAAAGVFWMFSPLTFGWERPVAELGHLCWLPWWNVVRDQNLF
;
A
#
# COMPACT_ATOMS: atom_id res chain seq x y z
N MET A 1 -29.62 36.92 29.09
CA MET A 1 -29.71 38.26 29.74
C MET A 1 -31.06 38.33 30.43
N SER A 2 -31.10 38.61 31.73
CA SER A 2 -32.28 38.52 32.63
C SER A 2 -32.77 37.07 32.83
N SER A 3 -33.02 36.50 34.01
CA SER A 3 -33.36 36.97 35.37
C SER A 3 -32.88 35.87 36.38
N LEU A 4 -32.68 36.00 37.70
CA LEU A 4 -33.51 36.53 38.79
C LEU A 4 -32.64 36.71 40.06
N HIS A 5 -32.77 37.89 40.66
CA HIS A 5 -32.72 38.28 42.09
C HIS A 5 -33.49 37.32 43.03
N GLU A 6 -33.43 37.28 44.37
CA GLU A 6 -32.61 37.84 45.46
C GLU A 6 -33.20 37.21 46.76
N GLN A 7 -32.34 36.81 47.71
CA GLN A 7 -32.47 37.04 49.17
C GLN A 7 -33.66 36.50 50.05
N PRO A 8 -33.51 36.50 51.41
CA PRO A 8 -33.89 35.39 52.32
C PRO A 8 -34.89 35.76 53.44
N LEU A 9 -35.21 34.83 54.36
CA LEU A 9 -35.32 34.99 55.84
C LEU A 9 -36.20 33.93 56.57
N ARG A 10 -35.66 33.41 57.71
CA ARG A 10 -36.32 33.06 59.01
C ARG A 10 -37.37 31.91 59.02
N ARG A 11 -37.51 31.06 60.06
CA ARG A 11 -37.50 31.25 61.54
C ARG A 11 -37.70 29.90 62.29
N ARG A 12 -37.15 29.80 63.53
CA ARG A 12 -37.63 29.06 64.76
C ARG A 12 -37.66 27.51 64.76
N GLY A 13 -37.33 26.77 65.83
CA GLY A 13 -36.97 27.02 67.25
C GLY A 13 -36.41 25.72 67.88
N GLN A 14 -35.48 25.78 68.86
CA GLN A 14 -35.66 25.51 70.32
C GLN A 14 -36.37 24.18 70.65
N ARG A 15 -35.93 23.28 71.55
CA ARG A 15 -35.11 23.37 72.80
C ARG A 15 -34.73 21.94 73.31
N GLU A 16 -33.60 21.86 74.03
CA GLU A 16 -33.25 21.14 75.31
C GLU A 16 -33.83 19.74 75.64
N ALA A 17 -33.25 18.85 76.46
CA ALA A 17 -31.94 18.61 77.10
C ALA A 17 -32.11 17.37 78.05
N ASP A 18 -31.02 16.98 78.73
CA ASP A 18 -30.84 15.98 79.82
C ASP A 18 -30.57 14.52 79.43
N SER A 19 -29.46 13.84 79.80
CA SER A 19 -28.41 13.88 80.84
C SER A 19 -28.52 12.77 81.92
N GLY A 20 -27.44 11.98 82.05
CA GLY A 20 -27.03 11.18 83.22
C GLY A 20 -27.60 9.75 83.37
N THR A 21 -26.95 8.73 83.95
CA THR A 21 -25.58 8.44 84.44
C THR A 21 -25.54 6.96 84.87
N ARG A 22 -24.38 6.26 84.84
CA ARG A 22 -23.84 5.22 85.79
C ARG A 22 -22.89 4.23 85.06
N THR A 23 -21.54 4.29 85.22
CA THR A 23 -20.66 3.62 86.24
C THR A 23 -20.76 2.09 86.26
N ALA A 24 -19.76 1.21 86.37
CA ALA A 24 -18.28 1.15 86.50
C ALA A 24 -17.90 -0.34 86.20
N ASN A 25 -16.68 -0.77 85.85
CA ASN A 25 -15.51 -1.10 86.71
C ASN A 25 -14.44 -1.79 85.79
N GLU A 26 -13.15 -1.41 85.84
CA GLU A 26 -12.00 -2.12 86.49
C GLU A 26 -11.67 -3.51 85.88
N GLN A 27 -10.45 -4.01 85.67
CA GLN A 27 -9.02 -3.67 85.89
C GLN A 27 -8.25 -4.77 85.09
N GLN A 28 -7.21 -4.44 84.31
CA GLN A 28 -5.79 -4.65 84.61
C GLN A 28 -5.28 -6.12 84.62
N VAL A 29 -4.21 -6.37 83.85
CA VAL A 29 -3.00 -7.18 84.12
C VAL A 29 -2.59 -8.08 82.94
N SER A 30 -1.40 -7.77 82.43
CA SER A 30 -0.52 -8.59 81.59
C SER A 30 0.23 -9.62 82.42
N VAL A 31 0.25 -10.90 82.03
CA VAL A 31 1.38 -11.83 82.25
C VAL A 31 1.40 -12.86 81.12
N THR A 32 2.57 -13.02 80.53
CA THR A 32 3.04 -14.03 79.57
C THR A 32 3.03 -15.45 80.15
N ASP A 33 2.76 -16.47 79.32
CA ASP A 33 3.71 -17.59 79.17
C ASP A 33 3.32 -18.57 78.04
N THR A 34 4.38 -19.19 77.55
CA THR A 34 4.61 -19.99 76.34
C THR A 34 4.11 -21.44 76.36
N ASP A 35 4.04 -21.98 75.14
CA ASP A 35 4.03 -23.39 74.72
C ASP A 35 2.79 -24.25 74.97
N THR A 36 2.11 -24.65 73.88
CA THR A 36 2.41 -25.97 73.26
C THR A 36 1.61 -26.19 71.97
N ASP A 37 2.32 -26.86 71.06
CA ASP A 37 2.00 -27.32 69.72
C ASP A 37 0.69 -28.14 69.60
N THR A 38 -0.07 -27.94 68.51
CA THR A 38 -0.79 -28.99 67.74
C THR A 38 -1.57 -28.40 66.55
N ASP A 39 -0.91 -28.42 65.39
CA ASP A 39 -1.43 -28.84 64.08
C ASP A 39 -2.95 -29.05 63.88
N LYS A 40 -3.55 -28.25 62.99
CA LYS A 40 -4.11 -28.67 61.67
C LYS A 40 -5.01 -27.59 61.07
N TYR A 41 -4.66 -27.17 59.86
CA TYR A 41 -5.49 -26.75 58.71
C TYR A 41 -4.80 -25.63 57.92
N GLU A 42 -3.68 -25.97 57.27
CA GLU A 42 -3.17 -25.20 56.13
C GLU A 42 -4.18 -25.29 54.97
N HIS A 43 -4.95 -24.22 54.76
CA HIS A 43 -5.57 -23.99 53.46
C HIS A 43 -4.48 -23.41 52.54
N ARG A 44 -3.75 -24.30 51.86
CA ARG A 44 -2.82 -23.96 50.78
C ARG A 44 -3.57 -23.13 49.73
N ARG A 45 -3.41 -21.80 49.77
CA ARG A 45 -3.84 -20.91 48.68
C ARG A 45 -2.89 -21.17 47.51
N GLU A 46 -3.28 -22.05 46.60
CA GLU A 46 -2.66 -22.08 45.28
C GLU A 46 -2.83 -20.70 44.64
N THR A 47 -1.71 -20.08 44.30
CA THR A 47 -1.66 -18.79 43.64
C THR A 47 -2.30 -18.90 42.24
N PRO A 48 -3.10 -17.93 41.78
CA PRO A 48 -3.79 -17.98 40.48
C PRO A 48 -2.85 -18.07 39.25
N THR A 49 -1.54 -17.95 39.46
CA THR A 49 -0.51 -17.88 38.43
C THR A 49 -0.18 -19.24 37.79
N SER A 50 -0.25 -20.36 38.53
CA SER A 50 0.16 -21.69 38.04
C SER A 50 -0.82 -22.31 37.03
N ILE A 51 -2.13 -22.11 37.23
CA ILE A 51 -3.18 -22.64 36.33
C ILE A 51 -3.17 -21.90 34.98
N SER A 52 -2.84 -20.61 34.97
CA SER A 52 -2.73 -19.82 33.74
C SER A 52 -1.52 -20.22 32.88
N THR A 53 -0.40 -20.60 33.51
CA THR A 53 0.83 -20.97 32.82
C THR A 53 0.71 -22.35 32.17
N GLN A 54 0.10 -23.33 32.82
CA GLN A 54 -0.18 -24.65 32.22
C GLN A 54 -1.17 -24.57 31.05
N ALA A 55 -2.20 -23.71 31.15
CA ALA A 55 -3.14 -23.49 30.05
C ALA A 55 -2.52 -22.73 28.86
N LEU A 56 -1.50 -21.89 29.10
CA LEU A 56 -0.71 -21.22 28.06
C LEU A 56 0.31 -22.18 27.41
N GLU A 57 0.92 -23.08 28.18
CA GLU A 57 1.81 -24.14 27.68
C GLU A 57 1.07 -25.17 26.81
N ALA A 58 -0.19 -25.48 27.12
CA ALA A 58 -1.04 -26.35 26.31
C ALA A 58 -1.43 -25.73 24.95
N VAL A 59 -1.45 -24.40 24.82
CA VAL A 59 -1.67 -23.68 23.54
C VAL A 59 -0.42 -23.70 22.66
N GLU A 60 0.76 -23.92 23.26
CA GLU A 60 2.05 -23.94 22.57
C GLU A 60 2.34 -25.27 21.85
N GLN A 61 1.84 -26.40 22.39
CA GLN A 61 2.08 -27.72 21.81
C GLN A 61 1.30 -27.93 20.51
N PHE A 62 2.00 -27.78 19.39
CA PHE A 62 1.52 -28.21 18.08
C PHE A 62 1.70 -29.72 17.96
N ASP A 63 0.65 -30.46 18.33
CA ASP A 63 0.76 -31.91 18.52
C ASP A 63 0.74 -32.70 17.19
N PHE A 64 0.73 -34.03 17.28
CA PHE A 64 0.67 -34.90 16.10
C PHE A 64 -0.60 -34.65 15.26
N TYR A 65 -1.76 -34.47 15.89
CA TYR A 65 -3.02 -34.24 15.18
C TYR A 65 -3.03 -32.88 14.49
N ASP A 66 -2.51 -31.85 15.15
CA ASP A 66 -2.35 -30.52 14.56
C ASP A 66 -1.49 -30.57 13.29
N ARG A 67 -0.40 -31.36 13.30
CA ARG A 67 0.45 -31.59 12.11
C ARG A 67 -0.28 -32.30 10.98
N VAL A 68 -1.02 -33.37 11.29
CA VAL A 68 -1.80 -34.12 10.28
C VAL A 68 -2.89 -33.24 9.67
N ILE A 69 -3.63 -32.50 10.49
CA ILE A 69 -4.69 -31.58 10.02
C ILE A 69 -4.08 -30.49 9.14
N ALA A 70 -2.99 -29.85 9.57
CA ALA A 70 -2.33 -28.82 8.78
C ALA A 70 -1.82 -29.35 7.43
N LEU A 71 -1.25 -30.57 7.40
CA LEU A 71 -0.81 -31.21 6.16
C LEU A 71 -1.99 -31.50 5.23
N ALA A 72 -3.09 -32.05 5.75
CA ALA A 72 -4.29 -32.34 4.98
C ALA A 72 -4.90 -31.05 4.40
N LEU A 73 -5.03 -29.99 5.21
CA LEU A 73 -5.49 -28.68 4.75
C LEU A 73 -4.57 -28.07 3.70
N THR A 74 -3.25 -28.25 3.85
CA THR A 74 -2.27 -27.79 2.86
C THR A 74 -2.46 -28.52 1.52
N PHE A 75 -2.66 -29.83 1.56
CA PHE A 75 -2.92 -30.63 0.35
C PHE A 75 -4.21 -30.19 -0.34
N VAL A 76 -5.32 -30.05 0.39
CA VAL A 76 -6.59 -29.58 -0.18
C VAL A 76 -6.45 -28.17 -0.75
N SER A 77 -5.76 -27.27 -0.03
CA SER A 77 -5.50 -25.90 -0.48
C SER A 77 -4.69 -25.83 -1.77
N LEU A 78 -3.63 -26.65 -1.88
CA LEU A 78 -2.83 -26.79 -3.10
C LEU A 78 -3.67 -27.38 -4.23
N PHE A 79 -4.44 -28.43 -3.96
CA PHE A 79 -5.29 -29.06 -4.96
C PHE A 79 -6.29 -28.07 -5.56
N THR A 80 -7.07 -27.35 -4.73
CA THR A 80 -8.07 -26.40 -5.25
C THR A 80 -7.47 -25.26 -6.07
N ARG A 81 -6.27 -24.78 -5.69
CA ARG A 81 -5.60 -23.68 -6.40
C ARG A 81 -4.84 -24.14 -7.65
N LEU A 82 -4.35 -25.37 -7.70
CA LEU A 82 -3.61 -25.91 -8.85
C LEU A 82 -4.49 -26.68 -9.84
N TYR A 83 -5.70 -27.08 -9.43
CA TYR A 83 -6.63 -27.83 -10.28
C TYR A 83 -6.93 -27.09 -11.58
N GLN A 84 -6.59 -27.68 -12.74
CA GLN A 84 -6.80 -27.09 -14.06
C GLN A 84 -6.24 -25.65 -14.21
N ILE A 85 -5.11 -25.35 -13.58
CA ILE A 85 -4.54 -23.98 -13.59
C ILE A 85 -4.11 -23.50 -14.99
N GLY A 86 -3.77 -24.43 -15.88
CA GLY A 86 -3.41 -24.16 -17.27
C GLY A 86 -4.58 -24.07 -18.26
N LYS A 87 -5.83 -24.24 -17.79
CA LYS A 87 -7.01 -24.40 -18.64
C LYS A 87 -7.22 -23.28 -19.65
N ARG A 88 -7.04 -22.03 -19.21
CA ARG A 88 -7.15 -20.84 -20.06
C ARG A 88 -5.76 -20.41 -20.53
N ASP A 89 -5.51 -20.55 -21.81
CA ASP A 89 -4.28 -20.18 -22.53
C ASP A 89 -4.24 -18.71 -23.00
N ILE A 90 -5.15 -17.89 -22.47
CA ILE A 90 -5.26 -16.46 -22.77
C ILE A 90 -4.92 -15.64 -21.52
N VAL A 91 -4.22 -14.53 -21.72
CA VAL A 91 -3.91 -13.55 -20.67
C VAL A 91 -5.21 -13.00 -20.07
N THR A 92 -5.36 -13.19 -18.76
CA THR A 92 -6.56 -12.86 -17.98
C THR A 92 -6.40 -11.51 -17.27
N TRP A 93 -7.47 -11.01 -16.66
CA TRP A 93 -7.49 -9.74 -15.89
C TRP A 93 -6.25 -9.58 -15.01
N ASP A 94 -5.62 -8.40 -15.10
CA ASP A 94 -4.38 -7.98 -14.45
C ASP A 94 -3.11 -8.84 -14.64
N GLU A 95 -3.19 -10.04 -15.22
CA GLU A 95 -2.00 -10.75 -15.74
C GLU A 95 -1.30 -9.91 -16.82
N THR A 96 -2.07 -9.05 -17.51
CA THR A 96 -1.57 -8.09 -18.48
C THR A 96 -0.55 -7.11 -17.90
N HIS A 97 -0.75 -6.74 -16.62
CA HIS A 97 0.10 -5.81 -15.90
C HIS A 97 1.22 -6.58 -15.21
N PHE A 98 0.89 -7.57 -14.38
CA PHE A 98 1.87 -8.20 -13.50
C PHE A 98 2.78 -9.19 -14.21
N GLY A 99 2.28 -9.92 -15.23
CA GLY A 99 3.15 -10.71 -16.11
C GLY A 99 4.08 -9.83 -16.94
N LYS A 100 3.57 -8.70 -17.46
CA LYS A 100 4.44 -7.73 -18.15
C LYS A 100 5.52 -7.14 -17.23
N PHE A 101 5.19 -6.87 -15.97
CA PHE A 101 6.16 -6.39 -14.99
C PHE A 101 7.16 -7.47 -14.56
N GLY A 102 6.74 -8.74 -14.46
CA GLY A 102 7.65 -9.87 -14.28
C GLY A 102 8.65 -9.98 -15.43
N ALA A 103 8.17 -9.89 -16.67
CA ALA A 103 8.99 -9.92 -17.88
C ALA A 103 10.04 -8.81 -17.90
N TYR A 104 9.72 -7.64 -17.34
CA TYR A 104 10.68 -6.54 -17.19
C TYR A 104 11.84 -6.86 -16.24
N TYR A 105 11.65 -7.69 -15.22
CA TYR A 105 12.77 -8.16 -14.39
C TYR A 105 13.66 -9.14 -15.14
N VAL A 106 13.06 -10.04 -15.94
CA VAL A 106 13.79 -11.02 -16.74
C VAL A 106 14.65 -10.32 -17.79
N ASN A 107 14.08 -9.38 -18.56
CA ASN A 107 14.80 -8.62 -19.58
C ASN A 107 15.57 -7.40 -19.01
N ARG A 108 15.52 -7.17 -17.70
CA ARG A 108 16.21 -6.12 -16.96
C ARG A 108 15.86 -4.68 -17.38
N THR A 109 14.71 -4.46 -18.02
CA THR A 109 14.29 -3.12 -18.47
C THR A 109 13.51 -2.37 -17.40
N PHE A 110 13.87 -1.11 -17.17
CA PHE A 110 13.25 -0.33 -16.11
C PHE A 110 11.82 0.10 -16.44
N TYR A 111 10.92 -0.09 -15.47
CA TYR A 111 9.53 0.33 -15.55
C TYR A 111 9.11 1.07 -14.28
N HIS A 112 7.96 1.73 -14.34
CA HIS A 112 7.33 2.36 -13.19
C HIS A 112 5.95 1.75 -12.98
N ASP A 113 5.61 1.47 -11.73
CA ASP A 113 4.31 0.97 -11.30
C ASP A 113 3.90 1.63 -9.97
N VAL A 114 2.61 1.59 -9.61
CA VAL A 114 2.08 2.16 -8.36
C VAL A 114 2.40 1.32 -7.13
N HIS A 115 2.68 0.02 -7.28
CA HIS A 115 2.94 -0.87 -6.15
C HIS A 115 4.43 -1.01 -5.84
N PRO A 116 4.79 -1.27 -4.57
CA PRO A 116 6.13 -1.71 -4.20
C PRO A 116 6.60 -2.96 -4.97
N PRO A 117 7.93 -3.19 -5.09
CA PRO A 117 8.46 -4.11 -6.10
C PRO A 117 8.43 -5.59 -5.72
N LEU A 118 8.31 -5.97 -4.44
CA LEU A 118 8.59 -7.35 -4.00
C LEU A 118 7.71 -8.40 -4.68
N ALA A 119 6.39 -8.23 -4.66
CA ALA A 119 5.48 -9.20 -5.28
C ALA A 119 5.72 -9.32 -6.79
N LYS A 120 6.05 -8.21 -7.47
CA LYS A 120 6.39 -8.23 -8.90
C LYS A 120 7.74 -8.90 -9.17
N MET A 121 8.71 -8.74 -8.26
CA MET A 121 9.97 -9.49 -8.33
C MET A 121 9.74 -10.99 -8.12
N LEU A 122 8.80 -11.38 -7.25
CA LEU A 122 8.41 -12.79 -7.09
C LEU A 122 7.75 -13.33 -8.36
N VAL A 123 6.87 -12.56 -9.01
CA VAL A 123 6.31 -12.92 -10.32
C VAL A 123 7.44 -13.10 -11.35
N GLY A 124 8.37 -12.14 -11.45
CA GLY A 124 9.53 -12.23 -12.33
C GLY A 124 10.45 -13.41 -12.02
N LEU A 125 10.57 -13.81 -10.75
CA LEU A 125 11.27 -15.03 -10.36
C LEU A 125 10.54 -16.28 -10.87
N GLY A 126 9.21 -16.32 -10.76
CA GLY A 126 8.40 -17.40 -11.34
C GLY A 126 8.57 -17.53 -12.86
N GLU A 127 8.62 -16.41 -13.57
CA GLU A 127 8.92 -16.38 -15.01
C GLU A 127 10.34 -16.85 -15.33
N PHE A 128 11.34 -16.40 -14.58
CA PHE A 128 12.72 -16.83 -14.77
C PHE A 128 12.86 -18.34 -14.55
N LEU A 129 12.24 -18.88 -13.50
CA LEU A 129 12.23 -20.32 -13.21
C LEU A 129 11.46 -21.13 -14.26
N SER A 130 10.49 -20.51 -14.96
CA SER A 130 9.75 -21.15 -16.05
C SER A 130 10.52 -21.17 -17.38
N GLY A 131 11.74 -20.60 -17.44
CA GLY A 131 12.50 -20.44 -18.66
C GLY A 131 12.02 -19.30 -19.57
N HIS A 132 11.20 -18.38 -19.06
CA HIS A 132 10.74 -17.21 -19.83
C HIS A 132 11.93 -16.29 -20.15
N ASN A 133 11.96 -15.72 -21.37
CA ASN A 133 13.04 -14.83 -21.83
C ASN A 133 12.69 -13.34 -21.71
N GLY A 134 11.51 -12.99 -21.20
CA GLY A 134 11.06 -11.60 -21.04
C GLY A 134 10.63 -10.91 -22.34
N SER A 135 10.41 -11.67 -23.43
CA SER A 135 9.99 -11.13 -24.73
C SER A 135 8.47 -10.97 -24.88
N PHE A 136 7.68 -11.78 -24.19
CA PHE A 136 6.22 -11.68 -24.24
C PHE A 136 5.73 -10.48 -23.43
N THR A 137 4.81 -9.71 -24.03
CA THR A 137 4.36 -8.41 -23.48
C THR A 137 3.06 -8.50 -22.69
N TYR A 138 2.44 -9.69 -22.61
CA TYR A 138 1.20 -9.95 -21.89
C TYR A 138 0.07 -9.00 -22.31
N ALA A 139 -0.14 -8.80 -23.62
CA ALA A 139 -1.25 -7.98 -24.10
C ALA A 139 -2.61 -8.59 -23.67
N SER A 140 -3.58 -7.72 -23.38
CA SER A 140 -4.92 -8.14 -22.94
C SER A 140 -5.58 -9.04 -23.98
N GLY A 141 -6.03 -10.23 -23.56
CA GLY A 141 -6.68 -11.19 -24.45
C GLY A 141 -5.74 -11.91 -25.42
N ALA A 142 -4.42 -11.71 -25.32
CA ALA A 142 -3.46 -12.44 -26.13
C ALA A 142 -3.36 -13.91 -25.69
N VAL A 143 -3.19 -14.81 -26.66
CA VAL A 143 -2.85 -16.21 -26.42
C VAL A 143 -1.38 -16.31 -25.99
N TYR A 144 -1.09 -17.15 -25.00
CA TYR A 144 0.28 -17.42 -24.57
C TYR A 144 1.06 -18.14 -25.68
N PRO A 145 2.23 -17.63 -26.08
CA PRO A 145 3.10 -18.34 -27.01
C PRO A 145 3.61 -19.67 -26.43
N GLU A 146 3.93 -20.63 -27.29
CA GLU A 146 4.38 -21.98 -26.89
C GLU A 146 5.60 -21.97 -25.95
N HIS A 147 6.52 -21.02 -26.12
CA HIS A 147 7.71 -20.90 -25.28
C HIS A 147 7.43 -20.33 -23.87
N VAL A 148 6.22 -19.81 -23.60
CA VAL A 148 5.84 -19.23 -22.32
C VAL A 148 5.10 -20.27 -21.49
N ASN A 149 5.78 -20.86 -20.50
CA ASN A 149 5.16 -21.80 -19.57
C ASN A 149 4.32 -21.07 -18.50
N TYR A 150 3.19 -20.49 -18.93
CA TYR A 150 2.25 -19.76 -18.06
C TYR A 150 1.63 -20.66 -16.99
N THR A 151 1.49 -21.96 -17.25
CA THR A 151 0.98 -22.95 -16.27
C THR A 151 1.91 -23.03 -15.05
N PHE A 152 3.22 -23.11 -15.27
CA PHE A 152 4.19 -23.06 -14.19
C PHE A 152 4.17 -21.70 -13.46
N GLN A 153 4.11 -20.59 -14.21
CA GLN A 153 4.07 -19.24 -13.64
C GLN A 153 2.87 -19.05 -12.71
N ARG A 154 1.68 -19.44 -13.16
CA ARG A 154 0.46 -19.45 -12.34
C ARG A 154 0.61 -20.38 -11.14
N GLY A 155 1.14 -21.59 -11.34
CA GLY A 155 1.37 -22.55 -10.26
C GLY A 155 2.29 -22.01 -9.17
N TYR A 156 3.38 -21.35 -9.56
CA TYR A 156 4.33 -20.72 -8.66
C TYR A 156 3.66 -19.64 -7.78
N VAL A 157 2.86 -18.76 -8.39
CA VAL A 157 2.14 -17.72 -7.64
C VAL A 157 1.05 -18.34 -6.75
N ALA A 158 0.36 -19.37 -7.25
CA ALA A 158 -0.72 -20.06 -6.54
C ALA A 158 -0.25 -20.75 -5.25
N VAL A 159 1.02 -21.14 -5.15
CA VAL A 159 1.60 -21.67 -3.90
C VAL A 159 1.52 -20.63 -2.78
N PHE A 160 1.77 -19.34 -3.05
CA PHE A 160 1.61 -18.30 -2.02
C PHE A 160 0.16 -18.21 -1.54
N GLY A 161 -0.79 -18.22 -2.48
CA GLY A 161 -2.21 -18.26 -2.16
C GLY A 161 -2.59 -19.52 -1.35
N ALA A 162 -1.98 -20.67 -1.64
CA ALA A 162 -2.25 -21.92 -0.94
C ALA A 162 -1.72 -21.92 0.50
N MET A 163 -0.62 -21.21 0.75
CA MET A 163 0.00 -21.12 2.06
C MET A 163 -0.81 -20.31 3.07
N THR A 164 -1.74 -19.47 2.62
CA THR A 164 -2.67 -18.75 3.50
C THR A 164 -3.45 -19.67 4.44
N VAL A 165 -3.78 -20.89 3.99
CA VAL A 165 -4.61 -21.86 4.72
C VAL A 165 -3.90 -22.48 5.93
N PRO A 166 -2.72 -23.12 5.80
CA PRO A 166 -2.01 -23.64 6.97
C PRO A 166 -1.51 -22.53 7.90
N LEU A 167 -1.22 -21.33 7.37
CA LEU A 167 -0.91 -20.16 8.20
C LEU A 167 -2.12 -19.75 9.05
N ALA A 168 -3.33 -19.73 8.47
CA ALA A 168 -4.57 -19.49 9.21
C ALA A 168 -4.81 -20.54 10.30
N TYR A 169 -4.66 -21.83 9.97
CA TYR A 169 -4.80 -22.90 10.96
C TYR A 169 -3.87 -22.70 12.15
N ARG A 170 -2.57 -22.47 11.89
CA ARG A 170 -1.59 -22.25 12.96
C ARG A 170 -1.88 -20.98 13.75
N THR A 171 -2.30 -19.91 13.09
CA THR A 171 -2.72 -18.66 13.73
C THR A 171 -3.88 -18.89 14.70
N CYS A 172 -4.94 -19.57 14.26
CA CYS A 172 -6.08 -19.91 15.10
C CYS A 172 -5.66 -20.71 16.34
N ARG A 173 -4.78 -21.72 16.17
CA ARG A 173 -4.28 -22.50 17.31
C ARG A 173 -3.53 -21.63 18.32
N LEU A 174 -2.71 -20.68 17.87
CA LEU A 174 -2.01 -19.72 18.75
C LEU A 174 -2.96 -18.73 19.43
N LEU A 175 -4.07 -18.36 18.78
CA LEU A 175 -5.13 -17.51 19.36
C LEU A 175 -6.05 -18.27 20.33
N GLY A 176 -5.79 -19.56 20.58
CA GLY A 176 -6.56 -20.37 21.53
C GLY A 176 -7.83 -21.00 20.93
N PHE A 177 -7.92 -21.11 19.61
CA PHE A 177 -8.98 -21.90 18.97
C PHE A 177 -8.73 -23.38 19.25
N GLY A 178 -9.80 -24.13 19.54
CA GLY A 178 -9.78 -25.59 19.54
C GLY A 178 -9.49 -26.12 18.13
N LYS A 179 -8.99 -27.37 18.03
CA LYS A 179 -8.71 -28.02 16.74
C LYS A 179 -9.88 -27.95 15.75
N PRO A 180 -11.16 -28.21 16.15
CA PRO A 180 -12.28 -28.16 15.20
C PRO A 180 -12.52 -26.76 14.66
N ALA A 181 -12.44 -25.74 15.52
CA ALA A 181 -12.64 -24.35 15.11
C ALA A 181 -11.49 -23.83 14.24
N ALA A 182 -10.25 -24.23 14.53
CA ALA A 182 -9.10 -23.90 13.68
C ALA A 182 -9.21 -24.59 12.30
N THR A 183 -9.63 -25.86 12.25
CA THR A 183 -9.91 -26.57 10.98
C THR A 183 -11.02 -25.90 10.19
N MET A 184 -12.09 -25.47 10.88
CA MET A 184 -13.21 -24.74 10.29
C MET A 184 -12.75 -23.40 9.69
N ALA A 185 -11.99 -22.60 10.45
CA ALA A 185 -11.45 -21.32 9.98
C ALA A 185 -10.59 -21.49 8.71
N ALA A 186 -9.68 -22.47 8.71
CA ALA A 186 -8.83 -22.75 7.56
C ALA A 186 -9.65 -23.27 6.36
N SER A 187 -10.66 -24.10 6.61
CA SER A 187 -11.56 -24.62 5.57
C SER A 187 -12.42 -23.52 4.93
N PHE A 188 -12.85 -22.51 5.70
CA PHE A 188 -13.55 -21.35 5.15
C PHE A 188 -12.69 -20.59 4.12
N ILE A 189 -11.38 -20.49 4.33
CA ILE A 189 -10.45 -19.88 3.37
C ILE A 189 -10.21 -20.79 2.15
N VAL A 190 -10.20 -22.11 2.34
CA VAL A 190 -10.08 -23.08 1.23
C VAL A 190 -11.30 -23.02 0.32
N PHE A 191 -12.49 -22.98 0.91
CA PHE A 191 -13.78 -23.06 0.23
C PHE A 191 -14.42 -21.70 -0.04
N ASP A 192 -13.63 -20.63 -0.04
CA ASP A 192 -14.06 -19.34 -0.58
C ASP A 192 -13.62 -19.20 -2.05
N ASN A 193 -14.60 -18.99 -2.94
CA ASN A 193 -14.41 -18.97 -4.39
C ASN A 193 -13.56 -17.78 -4.85
N ALA A 194 -13.67 -16.60 -4.23
CA ALA A 194 -12.88 -15.42 -4.61
C ALA A 194 -11.42 -15.57 -4.18
N MET A 195 -11.18 -16.02 -2.93
CA MET A 195 -9.84 -16.34 -2.43
C MET A 195 -9.14 -17.41 -3.27
N CYS A 196 -9.88 -18.44 -3.68
CA CYS A 196 -9.36 -19.46 -4.57
C CYS A 196 -9.04 -18.88 -5.95
N LEU A 197 -9.96 -18.13 -6.55
CA LEU A 197 -9.81 -17.61 -7.91
C LEU A 197 -8.66 -16.61 -8.05
N ILE A 198 -8.58 -15.62 -7.15
CA ILE A 198 -7.50 -14.60 -7.19
C ILE A 198 -6.11 -15.25 -7.03
N SER A 199 -6.05 -16.41 -6.36
CA SER A 199 -4.82 -17.18 -6.16
C SER A 199 -4.31 -17.89 -7.40
N ARG A 200 -5.14 -18.06 -8.44
CA ARG A 200 -4.85 -18.93 -9.58
C ARG A 200 -4.11 -18.25 -10.75
N PHE A 201 -4.08 -16.92 -10.77
CA PHE A 201 -3.52 -16.15 -11.89
C PHE A 201 -2.22 -15.45 -11.50
N ILE A 202 -1.50 -14.94 -12.51
CA ILE A 202 -0.26 -14.18 -12.33
C ILE A 202 -0.59 -12.78 -11.76
N LEU A 203 -0.87 -12.72 -10.46
CA LEU A 203 -1.30 -11.53 -9.73
C LEU A 203 -0.39 -11.26 -8.51
N LEU A 204 -0.48 -10.06 -7.93
CA LEU A 204 0.24 -9.72 -6.70
C LEU A 204 -0.53 -10.06 -5.41
N ASP A 205 -1.83 -10.29 -5.52
CA ASP A 205 -2.70 -10.55 -4.38
C ASP A 205 -2.34 -11.87 -3.66
N PRO A 206 -1.87 -12.94 -4.32
CA PRO A 206 -1.54 -14.18 -3.62
C PRO A 206 -0.31 -14.03 -2.68
N PRO A 207 0.82 -13.41 -3.11
CA PRO A 207 1.88 -13.01 -2.18
C PRO A 207 1.41 -12.04 -1.09
N LEU A 208 0.55 -11.07 -1.41
CA LEU A 208 0.01 -10.12 -0.43
C LEU A 208 -0.80 -10.82 0.67
N LEU A 209 -1.71 -11.73 0.30
CA LEU A 209 -2.52 -12.51 1.23
C LEU A 209 -1.64 -13.42 2.08
N CYS A 210 -0.64 -14.07 1.48
CA CYS A 210 0.33 -14.90 2.20
C CYS A 210 1.09 -14.09 3.25
N PHE A 211 1.65 -12.93 2.89
CA PHE A 211 2.39 -12.08 3.83
C PHE A 211 1.49 -11.41 4.87
N THR A 212 0.21 -11.16 4.55
CA THR A 212 -0.81 -10.75 5.52
C THR A 212 -1.05 -11.84 6.55
N ALA A 213 -1.26 -13.09 6.10
CA ALA A 213 -1.42 -14.25 6.97
C ALA A 213 -0.17 -14.52 7.82
N MET A 214 1.03 -14.39 7.24
CA MET A 214 2.30 -14.50 7.97
C MET A 214 2.43 -13.42 9.05
N SER A 215 1.99 -12.20 8.77
CA SER A 215 2.05 -11.09 9.73
C SER A 215 1.13 -11.31 10.92
N LEU A 216 -0.10 -11.78 10.67
CA LEU A 216 -1.00 -12.18 11.74
C LEU A 216 -0.43 -13.36 12.52
N LEU A 217 0.06 -14.40 11.84
CA LEU A 217 0.70 -15.55 12.50
C LEU A 217 1.86 -15.11 13.40
N GLY A 218 2.74 -14.25 12.89
CA GLY A 218 3.87 -13.75 13.63
C GLY A 218 3.47 -12.99 14.88
N TYR A 219 2.50 -12.09 14.73
CA TYR A 219 1.98 -11.31 15.84
C TYR A 219 1.25 -12.19 16.87
N SER A 220 0.42 -13.15 16.44
CA SER A 220 -0.23 -14.10 17.33
C SER A 220 0.77 -14.97 18.09
N GLY A 221 1.84 -15.41 17.43
CA GLY A 221 2.94 -16.13 18.08
C GLY A 221 3.70 -15.26 19.07
N PHE A 222 3.91 -13.99 18.75
CA PHE A 222 4.51 -13.01 19.65
C PHE A 222 3.65 -12.77 20.91
N MET A 223 2.35 -12.58 20.74
CA MET A 223 1.40 -12.45 21.85
C MET A 223 1.37 -13.70 22.73
N ALA A 224 1.47 -14.90 22.15
CA ALA A 224 1.54 -16.14 22.91
C ALA A 224 2.80 -16.22 23.81
N GLN A 225 3.89 -15.54 23.44
CA GLN A 225 5.12 -15.47 24.24
C GLN A 225 5.15 -14.30 25.23
N ARG A 226 4.06 -13.55 25.46
CA ARG A 226 4.07 -12.33 26.28
C ARG A 226 4.62 -12.51 27.70
N HIS A 227 4.47 -13.70 28.29
CA HIS A 227 4.96 -14.03 29.64
C HIS A 227 6.43 -14.48 29.67
N ARG A 228 7.02 -14.76 28.50
CA ARG A 228 8.42 -15.18 28.31
C ARG A 228 9.23 -14.08 27.63
N ALA A 229 9.01 -12.84 28.08
CA ALA A 229 9.64 -11.65 27.50
C ALA A 229 11.17 -11.78 27.45
N PHE A 230 11.76 -11.38 26.33
CA PHE A 230 13.20 -11.42 26.04
C PHE A 230 13.84 -12.81 25.94
N GLU A 231 13.08 -13.90 26.03
CA GLU A 231 13.58 -15.23 25.71
C GLU A 231 13.78 -15.42 24.20
N ALA A 232 14.49 -16.48 23.81
CA ALA A 232 14.76 -16.78 22.40
C ALA A 232 13.48 -17.03 21.59
N SER A 233 12.44 -17.64 22.17
CA SER A 233 11.13 -17.80 21.52
C SER A 233 10.46 -16.45 21.24
N TRP A 234 10.47 -15.54 22.22
CA TRP A 234 9.92 -14.20 22.11
C TRP A 234 10.60 -13.39 21.02
N TRP A 235 11.94 -13.39 20.98
CA TRP A 235 12.71 -12.72 19.92
C TRP A 235 12.46 -13.32 18.54
N ARG A 236 12.35 -14.66 18.43
CA ARG A 236 12.05 -15.32 17.16
C ARG A 236 10.71 -14.86 16.59
N TRP A 237 9.65 -14.84 17.40
CA TRP A 237 8.33 -14.39 16.95
C TRP A 237 8.28 -12.89 16.67
N LEU A 238 8.94 -12.07 17.49
CA LEU A 238 9.01 -10.63 17.27
C LEU A 238 9.76 -10.29 15.98
N ALA A 239 10.91 -10.93 15.74
CA ALA A 239 11.68 -10.76 14.52
C ALA A 239 10.91 -11.28 13.29
N PHE A 240 10.25 -12.44 13.40
CA PHE A 240 9.40 -12.97 12.33
C PHE A 240 8.26 -12.01 11.99
N THR A 241 7.60 -11.41 12.99
CA THR A 241 6.59 -10.36 12.79
C THR A 241 7.16 -9.17 12.02
N GLY A 242 8.34 -8.68 12.42
CA GLY A 242 9.04 -7.61 11.71
C GLY A 242 9.33 -7.95 10.25
N ILE A 243 9.80 -9.17 10.00
CA ILE A 243 10.11 -9.65 8.65
C ILE A 243 8.84 -9.71 7.80
N SER A 244 7.77 -10.33 8.31
CA SER A 244 6.50 -10.45 7.57
C SER A 244 5.85 -9.08 7.30
N LEU A 245 5.93 -8.13 8.24
CA LEU A 245 5.46 -6.76 8.05
C LEU A 245 6.26 -6.03 6.95
N GLY A 246 7.57 -6.26 6.89
CA GLY A 246 8.41 -5.78 5.79
C GLY A 246 8.02 -6.37 4.44
N LEU A 247 7.75 -7.69 4.38
CA LEU A 247 7.35 -8.38 3.16
C LEU A 247 5.97 -7.92 2.64
N VAL A 248 4.98 -7.75 3.53
CA VAL A 248 3.63 -7.34 3.13
C VAL A 248 3.61 -5.92 2.57
N VAL A 249 4.27 -4.95 3.23
CA VAL A 249 4.33 -3.56 2.73
C VAL A 249 5.17 -3.43 1.47
N SER A 250 6.20 -4.27 1.31
CA SER A 250 7.02 -4.32 0.09
C SER A 250 6.29 -4.96 -1.10
N SER A 251 5.12 -5.56 -0.88
CA SER A 251 4.27 -6.16 -1.91
C SER A 251 3.18 -5.20 -2.41
N LYS A 252 2.42 -4.59 -1.49
CA LYS A 252 1.38 -3.58 -1.78
C LYS A 252 1.25 -2.64 -0.58
N TRP A 253 0.96 -1.35 -0.83
CA TRP A 253 0.77 -0.39 0.27
C TRP A 253 -0.45 -0.65 1.16
N THR A 254 -1.38 -1.50 0.73
CA THR A 254 -2.43 -2.02 1.62
C THR A 254 -1.85 -2.81 2.80
N GLY A 255 -0.62 -3.32 2.70
CA GLY A 255 0.11 -3.91 3.82
C GLY A 255 0.36 -2.93 4.99
N LEU A 256 0.26 -1.61 4.76
CA LEU A 256 0.30 -0.62 5.84
C LEU A 256 -0.85 -0.79 6.84
N PHE A 257 -1.99 -1.37 6.43
CA PHE A 257 -3.11 -1.63 7.32
C PHE A 257 -2.82 -2.71 8.35
N VAL A 258 -2.05 -3.73 7.96
CA VAL A 258 -1.58 -4.77 8.88
C VAL A 258 -0.48 -4.24 9.81
N ILE A 259 0.39 -3.36 9.30
CA ILE A 259 1.34 -2.61 10.13
C ILE A 259 0.60 -1.75 11.17
N ALA A 260 -0.46 -1.06 10.76
CA ALA A 260 -1.29 -0.28 11.67
C ALA A 260 -1.95 -1.16 12.74
N LEU A 261 -2.46 -2.34 12.38
CA LEU A 261 -3.02 -3.29 13.33
C LEU A 261 -2.00 -3.68 14.41
N VAL A 262 -0.84 -4.19 13.98
CA VAL A 262 0.23 -4.61 14.89
C VAL A 262 0.73 -3.42 15.71
N GLY A 263 0.85 -2.24 15.09
CA GLY A 263 1.26 -1.00 15.75
C GLY A 263 0.30 -0.58 16.86
N LEU A 264 -1.01 -0.58 16.60
CA LEU A 264 -2.03 -0.23 17.60
C LEU A 264 -2.05 -1.23 18.76
N CYS A 265 -1.99 -2.53 18.47
CA CYS A 265 -1.92 -3.54 19.53
C CYS A 265 -0.61 -3.45 20.34
N THR A 266 0.50 -3.11 19.68
CA THR A 266 1.79 -2.88 20.34
C THR A 266 1.75 -1.65 21.25
N ILE A 267 1.12 -0.56 20.80
CA ILE A 267 0.91 0.65 21.62
C ILE A 267 0.06 0.30 22.85
N GLU A 268 -1.03 -0.44 22.66
CA GLU A 268 -1.88 -0.89 23.78
C GLU A 268 -1.08 -1.70 24.82
N GLU A 269 -0.25 -2.66 24.40
CA GLU A 269 0.60 -3.44 25.30
C GLU A 269 1.62 -2.56 26.04
N LEU A 270 2.25 -1.60 25.35
CA LEU A 270 3.21 -0.68 25.95
C LEU A 270 2.55 0.27 26.96
N LEU A 271 1.34 0.72 26.68
CA LEU A 271 0.55 1.54 27.61
C LEU A 271 0.12 0.74 28.84
N LYS A 272 -0.29 -0.52 28.67
CA LYS A 272 -0.59 -1.43 29.79
C LYS A 272 0.64 -1.64 30.69
N MET A 273 1.81 -1.90 30.10
CA MET A 273 3.06 -2.01 30.86
C MET A 273 3.45 -0.69 31.54
N PHE A 274 3.24 0.45 30.88
CA PHE A 274 3.48 1.77 31.48
C PHE A 274 2.58 2.05 32.68
N SER A 275 1.33 1.57 32.65
CA SER A 275 0.39 1.73 33.76
C SER A 275 0.68 0.81 34.95
N ASP A 276 1.52 -0.21 34.77
CA ASP A 276 1.90 -1.13 35.84
C ASP A 276 3.07 -0.56 36.65
N SER A 277 2.79 -0.11 37.87
CA SER A 277 3.78 0.47 38.78
C SER A 277 4.86 -0.52 39.24
N GLN A 278 4.67 -1.82 39.00
CA GLN A 278 5.64 -2.86 39.34
C GLN A 278 6.72 -3.07 38.27
N THR A 279 6.56 -2.50 37.06
CA THR A 279 7.51 -2.72 35.96
C THR A 279 8.70 -1.75 36.05
N PRO A 280 9.96 -2.23 36.19
CA PRO A 280 11.12 -1.34 36.24
C PRO A 280 11.32 -0.55 34.94
N ALA A 281 11.73 0.71 35.04
CA ALA A 281 11.96 1.59 33.88
C ALA A 281 12.98 1.02 32.86
N ALA A 282 13.99 0.28 33.33
CA ALA A 282 14.94 -0.40 32.45
C ALA A 282 14.26 -1.49 31.60
N THR A 283 13.33 -2.25 32.18
CA THR A 283 12.54 -3.27 31.47
C THR A 283 11.60 -2.63 30.45
N GLN A 284 10.97 -1.51 30.82
CA GLN A 284 10.17 -0.67 29.92
C GLN A 284 11.00 -0.25 28.69
N LEU A 285 12.20 0.31 28.91
CA LEU A 285 13.09 0.76 27.85
C LEU A 285 13.53 -0.39 26.93
N ARG A 286 13.84 -1.56 27.49
CA ARG A 286 14.18 -2.76 26.70
C ARG A 286 13.01 -3.20 25.82
N HIS A 287 11.78 -3.14 26.33
CA HIS A 287 10.58 -3.48 25.54
C HIS A 287 10.34 -2.49 24.40
N TRP A 288 10.54 -1.20 24.63
CA TRP A 288 10.50 -0.17 23.59
C TRP A 288 11.58 -0.40 22.54
N ALA A 289 12.83 -0.57 22.96
CA ALA A 289 13.97 -0.78 22.06
C ALA A 289 13.76 -2.03 21.17
N ALA A 290 13.32 -3.14 21.76
CA ALA A 290 13.06 -4.39 21.03
C ALA A 290 11.94 -4.24 19.98
N ARG A 291 10.83 -3.59 20.35
CA ARG A 291 9.71 -3.35 19.42
C ARG A 291 10.07 -2.32 18.34
N VAL A 292 10.81 -1.26 18.65
CA VAL A 292 11.32 -0.31 17.64
C VAL A 292 12.26 -1.03 16.66
N LEU A 293 13.18 -1.84 17.16
CA LEU A 293 14.10 -2.61 16.31
C LEU A 293 13.34 -3.55 15.37
N CYS A 294 12.48 -4.41 15.90
CA CYS A 294 11.84 -5.45 15.11
C CYS A 294 10.60 -4.97 14.35
N LEU A 295 9.79 -4.05 14.87
CA LEU A 295 8.53 -3.63 14.25
C LEU A 295 8.63 -2.34 13.44
N ILE A 296 9.78 -1.65 13.47
CA ILE A 296 10.03 -0.44 12.67
C ILE A 296 11.30 -0.60 11.83
N VAL A 297 12.46 -0.83 12.45
CA VAL A 297 13.75 -0.85 11.73
C VAL A 297 13.82 -2.02 10.75
N VAL A 298 13.41 -3.24 11.16
CA VAL A 298 13.43 -4.42 10.28
C VAL A 298 12.47 -4.28 9.08
N PRO A 299 11.18 -3.90 9.23
CA PRO A 299 10.30 -3.66 8.08
C PRO A 299 10.84 -2.61 7.12
N ILE A 300 11.38 -1.49 7.64
CA ILE A 300 12.00 -0.45 6.81
C ILE A 300 13.22 -1.00 6.07
N ALA A 301 14.06 -1.79 6.73
CA ALA A 301 15.23 -2.40 6.10
C ALA A 301 14.83 -3.34 4.95
N ILE A 302 13.78 -4.15 5.12
CA ILE A 302 13.24 -5.02 4.05
C ILE A 302 12.64 -4.20 2.90
N TYR A 303 11.91 -3.13 3.21
CA TYR A 303 11.36 -2.24 2.20
C TYR A 303 12.47 -1.57 1.38
N LEU A 304 13.50 -1.03 2.03
CA LEU A 304 14.68 -0.47 1.37
C LEU A 304 15.44 -1.53 0.58
N ALA A 305 15.65 -2.72 1.13
CA ALA A 305 16.32 -3.83 0.44
C ALA A 305 15.56 -4.24 -0.82
N SER A 306 14.23 -4.29 -0.78
CA SER A 306 13.38 -4.59 -1.93
C SER A 306 13.59 -3.60 -3.08
N PHE A 307 13.67 -2.30 -2.78
CA PHE A 307 14.02 -1.28 -3.78
C PHE A 307 15.49 -1.35 -4.21
N GLY A 308 16.39 -1.74 -3.31
CA GLY A 308 17.80 -1.98 -3.61
C GLY A 308 17.97 -3.04 -4.68
N VAL A 309 17.30 -4.19 -4.51
CA VAL A 309 17.27 -5.29 -5.47
C VAL A 309 16.56 -4.86 -6.76
N HIS A 310 15.40 -4.20 -6.66
CA HIS A 310 14.66 -3.69 -7.82
C HIS A 310 15.53 -2.82 -8.75
N PHE A 311 16.25 -1.84 -8.19
CA PHE A 311 17.14 -0.99 -8.97
C PHE A 311 18.42 -1.69 -9.45
N ALA A 312 18.86 -2.76 -8.77
CA ALA A 312 20.02 -3.54 -9.19
C ALA A 312 19.70 -4.44 -10.40
N LEU A 313 18.50 -5.04 -10.40
CA LEU A 313 17.99 -5.88 -11.48
C LEU A 313 17.63 -5.05 -12.72
N LEU A 314 16.90 -3.95 -12.55
CA LEU A 314 16.40 -3.13 -13.65
C LEU A 314 17.41 -2.05 -14.11
N ASN A 315 18.46 -2.51 -14.77
CA ASN A 315 19.59 -1.68 -15.18
C ASN A 315 19.58 -1.25 -16.67
N HIS A 316 18.61 -1.68 -17.47
CA HIS A 316 18.42 -1.22 -18.85
C HIS A 316 17.34 -0.13 -18.92
N ARG A 317 17.43 0.71 -19.95
CA ARG A 317 16.37 1.67 -20.28
C ARG A 317 15.06 0.92 -20.55
N GLY A 318 13.95 1.42 -20.02
CA GLY A 318 12.61 0.91 -20.33
C GLY A 318 11.57 2.03 -20.28
N THR A 319 10.30 1.65 -20.34
CA THR A 319 9.15 2.57 -20.51
C THR A 319 8.92 3.50 -19.33
N GLY A 320 9.41 3.16 -18.14
CA GLY A 320 9.26 3.97 -16.93
C GLY A 320 10.41 4.94 -16.66
N ASP A 321 11.46 4.96 -17.50
CA ASP A 321 12.68 5.73 -17.23
C ASP A 321 12.41 7.22 -17.06
N PHE A 322 11.48 7.78 -17.85
CA PHE A 322 11.13 9.19 -17.87
C PHE A 322 10.63 9.73 -16.52
N LYS A 323 10.09 8.88 -15.64
CA LYS A 323 9.66 9.28 -14.28
C LYS A 323 10.82 9.43 -13.30
N MET A 324 11.97 8.83 -13.59
CA MET A 324 13.15 8.91 -12.73
C MET A 324 14.05 10.08 -13.11
N PRO A 325 14.79 10.70 -12.16
CA PRO A 325 15.68 11.83 -12.44
C PRO A 325 16.71 11.51 -13.54
N SER A 326 17.20 12.54 -14.25
CA SER A 326 18.22 12.35 -15.30
C SER A 326 19.48 11.65 -14.77
N SER A 327 19.83 11.90 -13.50
CA SER A 327 20.97 11.27 -12.82
C SER A 327 20.78 9.76 -12.54
N PHE A 328 19.54 9.28 -12.48
CA PHE A 328 19.22 7.86 -12.46
C PHE A 328 19.25 7.29 -13.88
N GLN A 329 18.57 7.97 -14.82
CA GLN A 329 18.49 7.55 -16.22
C GLN A 329 19.85 7.39 -16.89
N MET A 330 20.81 8.29 -16.61
CA MET A 330 22.15 8.22 -17.19
C MET A 330 22.94 6.96 -16.83
N ARG A 331 22.53 6.23 -15.77
CA ARG A 331 23.18 5.00 -15.32
C ARG A 331 22.65 3.75 -16.02
N GLN A 332 21.47 3.85 -16.64
CA GLN A 332 20.85 2.73 -17.32
C GLN A 332 21.58 2.44 -18.63
N TRP A 333 21.80 1.16 -18.92
CA TRP A 333 22.33 0.73 -20.20
C TRP A 333 21.34 1.03 -21.34
N GLY A 334 21.88 1.47 -22.48
CA GLY A 334 21.08 1.90 -23.64
C GLY A 334 20.42 3.28 -23.49
N ASN A 335 20.69 4.04 -22.42
CA ASN A 335 20.12 5.39 -22.28
C ASN A 335 21.01 6.46 -22.94
N VAL A 336 20.41 7.28 -23.81
CA VAL A 336 21.10 8.37 -24.53
C VAL A 336 21.69 9.45 -23.62
N VAL A 337 21.18 9.55 -22.39
CA VAL A 337 21.66 10.50 -21.37
C VAL A 337 23.03 10.09 -20.80
N GLY A 338 23.41 8.82 -20.91
CA GLY A 338 24.64 8.28 -20.32
C GLY A 338 25.93 8.76 -21.00
N THR A 339 25.92 8.93 -22.33
CA THR A 339 27.11 9.29 -23.12
C THR A 339 26.83 10.50 -24.01
N GLN A 340 27.26 11.67 -23.55
CA GLN A 340 26.97 12.96 -24.18
C GLN A 340 27.99 14.03 -23.77
N PRO A 341 28.00 15.22 -24.39
CA PRO A 341 28.76 16.35 -23.87
C PRO A 341 28.33 16.68 -22.43
N HIS A 342 29.32 16.85 -21.55
CA HIS A 342 29.05 17.22 -20.16
C HIS A 342 28.89 18.73 -19.98
N GLU A 343 29.68 19.50 -20.73
CA GLU A 343 29.62 20.97 -20.70
C GLU A 343 28.56 21.48 -21.67
N VAL A 344 28.03 22.66 -21.39
CA VAL A 344 27.04 23.33 -22.24
C VAL A 344 27.64 24.64 -22.75
N SER A 345 27.51 24.89 -24.04
CA SER A 345 27.94 26.13 -24.68
C SER A 345 26.79 26.85 -25.38
N PHE A 346 26.98 28.13 -25.67
CA PHE A 346 26.10 28.84 -26.60
C PHE A 346 26.11 28.16 -27.97
N GLY A 347 24.96 28.08 -28.63
CA GLY A 347 24.73 27.32 -29.85
C GLY A 347 24.45 25.82 -29.64
N SER A 348 24.64 25.28 -28.44
CA SER A 348 24.31 23.87 -28.16
C SER A 348 22.79 23.64 -28.19
N ASN A 349 22.39 22.50 -28.76
CA ASN A 349 21.02 22.02 -28.70
C ASN A 349 20.82 21.22 -27.42
N VAL A 350 19.85 21.61 -26.59
CA VAL A 350 19.63 21.07 -25.25
C VAL A 350 18.18 20.69 -25.03
N THR A 351 17.95 19.78 -24.09
CA THR A 351 16.61 19.49 -23.56
C THR A 351 16.54 19.90 -22.10
N LEU A 352 15.52 20.66 -21.72
CA LEU A 352 15.32 21.12 -20.34
C LEU A 352 14.34 20.21 -19.62
N ARG A 353 14.73 19.76 -18.44
CA ARG A 353 13.91 18.93 -17.57
C ARG A 353 13.55 19.67 -16.29
N SER A 354 12.29 19.56 -15.87
CA SER A 354 11.85 20.03 -14.56
C SER A 354 12.14 19.00 -13.48
N HIS A 355 12.43 19.47 -12.28
CA HIS A 355 12.47 18.67 -11.06
C HIS A 355 11.08 18.40 -10.47
N LEU A 356 10.00 18.99 -11.02
CA LEU A 356 8.65 18.63 -10.63
C LEU A 356 8.33 17.20 -11.12
N PRO A 357 8.01 16.26 -10.22
CA PRO A 357 7.54 14.93 -10.60
C PRO A 357 6.35 14.98 -11.57
N GLY A 358 6.33 14.11 -12.57
CA GLY A 358 5.29 14.06 -13.59
C GLY A 358 5.36 15.09 -14.74
N PHE A 359 6.03 16.24 -14.59
CA PHE A 359 6.07 17.30 -15.64
C PHE A 359 6.84 16.88 -16.91
N GLY A 360 7.97 16.18 -16.73
CA GLY A 360 8.80 15.72 -17.85
C GLY A 360 9.72 16.79 -18.45
N LEU A 361 9.82 16.82 -19.79
CA LEU A 361 10.69 17.72 -20.55
C LEU A 361 9.91 18.90 -21.12
N LEU A 362 10.54 20.08 -21.13
CA LEU A 362 9.97 21.26 -21.77
C LEU A 362 9.78 21.00 -23.27
N ASN A 363 8.59 21.31 -23.77
CA ASN A 363 8.15 21.04 -25.13
C ASN A 363 7.36 22.23 -25.68
N ALA A 364 7.38 22.40 -27.00
CA ALA A 364 6.44 23.27 -27.70
C ALA A 364 6.02 22.63 -29.02
N ASN A 365 4.79 22.90 -29.47
CA ASN A 365 4.31 22.40 -30.77
C ASN A 365 3.61 23.52 -31.53
N GLY A 366 4.13 23.88 -32.70
CA GLY A 366 3.63 24.99 -33.52
C GLY A 366 2.16 24.88 -33.98
N THR A 367 1.57 23.67 -33.90
CA THR A 367 0.15 23.46 -34.19
C THR A 367 -0.77 23.73 -33.01
N ARG A 368 -0.24 23.82 -31.79
CA ARG A 368 -1.02 24.01 -30.56
C ARG A 368 -0.90 25.44 -30.09
N ARG A 369 -1.98 26.20 -30.19
CA ARG A 369 -2.06 27.63 -29.89
C ARG A 369 -3.08 27.87 -28.79
N PHE A 370 -2.90 28.97 -28.06
CA PHE A 370 -3.86 29.37 -27.05
C PHE A 370 -5.17 29.82 -27.70
N PRO A 371 -6.35 29.33 -27.26
CA PRO A 371 -7.64 29.68 -27.87
C PRO A 371 -7.97 31.18 -27.80
N ASP A 372 -7.47 31.86 -26.78
CA ASP A 372 -7.65 33.30 -26.60
C ASP A 372 -6.65 34.13 -27.42
N ARG A 373 -5.56 33.53 -27.91
CA ARG A 373 -4.49 34.20 -28.67
C ARG A 373 -3.82 33.27 -29.68
N ASP A 374 -4.34 33.29 -30.91
CA ASP A 374 -3.86 32.45 -32.01
C ASP A 374 -2.37 32.60 -32.35
N ARG A 375 -1.74 33.74 -32.05
CA ARG A 375 -0.30 33.93 -32.32
C ARG A 375 0.60 33.21 -31.31
N GLU A 376 0.12 32.98 -30.08
CA GLU A 376 0.91 32.40 -28.99
C GLU A 376 0.88 30.86 -29.08
N VAL A 377 2.05 30.25 -29.24
CA VAL A 377 2.19 28.79 -29.27
C VAL A 377 2.36 28.25 -27.85
N ILE A 378 1.68 27.17 -27.52
CA ILE A 378 1.72 26.56 -26.19
C ILE A 378 3.10 25.94 -25.93
N ALA A 379 3.74 26.40 -24.84
CA ALA A 379 4.88 25.75 -24.20
C ALA A 379 4.37 24.92 -23.02
N GLY A 380 4.93 23.74 -22.78
CA GLY A 380 4.53 22.91 -21.64
C GLY A 380 5.43 21.73 -21.39
N GLY A 381 5.15 20.99 -20.33
CA GLY A 381 5.82 19.75 -19.97
C GLY A 381 5.21 18.57 -20.71
N VAL A 382 6.05 17.71 -21.29
CA VAL A 382 5.61 16.44 -21.89
C VAL A 382 6.45 15.29 -21.32
N PRO A 383 5.81 14.17 -20.92
CA PRO A 383 6.53 12.98 -20.50
C PRO A 383 7.24 12.30 -21.69
N GLY A 384 8.48 11.85 -21.45
CA GLY A 384 9.29 11.15 -22.44
C GLY A 384 10.11 12.08 -23.33
N LYS A 385 10.94 11.47 -24.19
CA LYS A 385 11.92 12.15 -25.06
C LYS A 385 11.39 12.20 -26.49
N VAL A 386 10.91 13.36 -26.94
CA VAL A 386 10.38 13.60 -28.29
C VAL A 386 11.18 14.67 -29.03
N VAL A 387 11.00 14.76 -30.36
CA VAL A 387 11.72 15.71 -31.23
C VAL A 387 11.41 17.17 -30.86
N ASN A 388 10.22 17.45 -30.36
CA ASN A 388 9.82 18.80 -29.91
C ASN A 388 10.37 19.19 -28.52
N ASN A 389 11.27 18.41 -27.91
CA ASN A 389 11.91 18.80 -26.65
C ASN A 389 13.22 19.57 -26.82
N TRP A 390 13.67 19.79 -28.06
CA TRP A 390 14.97 20.39 -28.31
C TRP A 390 14.91 21.91 -28.42
N TRP A 391 15.81 22.56 -27.69
CA TRP A 391 15.98 24.01 -27.61
C TRP A 391 17.43 24.37 -27.91
N THR A 392 17.68 25.42 -28.68
CA THR A 392 19.02 25.99 -28.87
C THR A 392 19.26 27.10 -27.85
N LEU A 393 20.37 27.04 -27.12
CA LEU A 393 20.80 28.11 -26.22
C LEU A 393 21.47 29.23 -27.02
N VAL A 394 20.85 30.40 -27.08
CA VAL A 394 21.37 31.56 -27.81
C VAL A 394 21.80 32.63 -26.82
N SER A 395 22.92 33.30 -27.07
CA SER A 395 23.36 34.42 -26.24
C SER A 395 22.41 35.62 -26.42
N ALA A 396 22.07 36.32 -25.34
CA ALA A 396 21.26 37.54 -25.45
C ALA A 396 22.01 38.68 -26.18
N ASN A 397 23.35 38.72 -26.05
CA ASN A 397 24.21 39.82 -26.48
C ASN A 397 24.89 39.59 -27.84
N ARG A 398 24.73 38.42 -28.46
CA ARG A 398 25.39 38.06 -29.72
C ARG A 398 24.38 37.62 -30.77
N THR A 399 24.77 37.74 -32.04
CA THR A 399 24.05 37.15 -33.16
C THR A 399 24.07 35.62 -33.08
N TRP A 400 23.17 34.97 -33.81
CA TRP A 400 23.04 33.51 -33.83
C TRP A 400 24.40 32.85 -34.11
N GLU A 401 24.93 32.10 -33.15
CA GLU A 401 26.23 31.43 -33.29
C GLU A 401 26.12 30.29 -34.31
N ASN A 402 26.95 30.34 -35.36
CA ASN A 402 27.09 29.27 -36.35
C ASN A 402 28.00 28.15 -35.82
N ALA A 403 27.98 26.98 -36.47
CA ALA A 403 28.78 25.82 -36.09
C ALA A 403 30.31 26.08 -36.03
N SER A 404 30.79 27.14 -36.68
CA SER A 404 32.21 27.56 -36.67
C SER A 404 32.55 28.59 -35.57
N ALA A 405 31.58 29.01 -34.76
CA ALA A 405 31.79 29.97 -33.68
C ALA A 405 32.64 29.35 -32.54
N PRO A 406 33.48 30.15 -31.86
CA PRO A 406 34.29 29.66 -30.75
C PRO A 406 33.41 29.07 -29.64
N ILE A 407 33.91 28.03 -28.98
CA ILE A 407 33.18 27.35 -27.90
C ILE A 407 33.12 28.28 -26.69
N LEU A 408 31.93 28.82 -26.42
CA LEU A 408 31.67 29.70 -25.29
C LEU A 408 30.77 28.98 -24.30
N HIS A 409 31.34 28.57 -23.17
CA HIS A 409 30.59 27.89 -22.12
C HIS A 409 29.57 28.83 -21.46
N VAL A 410 28.44 28.26 -21.08
CA VAL A 410 27.40 28.98 -20.33
C VAL A 410 27.74 28.96 -18.84
N HIS A 411 27.79 30.15 -18.24
CA HIS A 411 28.07 30.35 -16.82
C HIS A 411 26.84 30.89 -16.07
N SER A 412 26.79 30.66 -14.76
CA SER A 412 25.78 31.23 -13.88
C SER A 412 25.79 32.76 -13.96
N GLY A 413 24.61 33.36 -14.02
CA GLY A 413 24.38 34.80 -14.16
C GLY A 413 24.26 35.29 -15.61
N GLN A 414 24.58 34.46 -16.60
CA GLN A 414 24.50 34.86 -18.01
C GLN A 414 23.06 34.91 -18.53
N LEU A 415 22.84 35.81 -19.48
CA LEU A 415 21.57 36.02 -20.17
C LEU A 415 21.50 35.18 -21.44
N VAL A 416 20.44 34.40 -21.58
CA VAL A 416 20.21 33.46 -22.66
C VAL A 416 18.82 33.65 -23.28
N ARG A 417 18.66 33.27 -24.54
CA ARG A 417 17.36 33.01 -25.17
C ARG A 417 17.26 31.53 -25.48
N LEU A 418 16.07 30.96 -25.26
CA LEU A 418 15.77 29.56 -25.56
C LEU A 418 14.99 29.50 -26.87
N ALA A 419 15.64 29.09 -27.95
CA ALA A 419 15.00 28.95 -29.26
C ALA A 419 14.52 27.51 -29.46
N HIS A 420 13.22 27.30 -29.63
CA HIS A 420 12.68 25.98 -29.93
C HIS A 420 13.04 25.57 -31.36
N ILE A 421 13.64 24.40 -31.55
CA ILE A 421 14.22 24.01 -32.85
C ILE A 421 13.15 23.88 -33.93
N ASN A 422 12.06 23.19 -33.65
CA ASN A 422 11.07 22.86 -34.69
C ASN A 422 10.17 24.03 -35.07
N THR A 423 9.97 25.00 -34.17
CA THR A 423 9.18 26.19 -34.49
C THR A 423 10.05 27.39 -34.88
N GLY A 424 11.35 27.37 -34.56
CA GLY A 424 12.25 28.50 -34.79
C GLY A 424 11.95 29.74 -33.93
N HIS A 425 11.13 29.57 -32.89
CA HIS A 425 10.59 30.64 -32.06
C HIS A 425 11.16 30.61 -30.63
N PHE A 426 11.13 31.73 -29.90
CA PHE A 426 11.72 31.84 -28.57
C PHE A 426 10.72 31.51 -27.45
N LEU A 427 11.23 30.98 -26.33
CA LEU A 427 10.47 30.90 -25.09
C LEU A 427 10.28 32.31 -24.51
N ARG A 428 9.04 32.77 -24.47
CA ARG A 428 8.63 34.12 -24.06
C ARG A 428 7.69 34.05 -22.86
N THR A 429 7.78 35.05 -21.99
CA THR A 429 6.74 35.30 -20.96
C THR A 429 6.01 36.60 -21.26
N GLY A 430 4.75 36.71 -20.83
CA GLY A 430 3.94 37.90 -21.03
C GLY A 430 3.47 38.59 -19.75
N ARG A 431 2.53 39.52 -19.93
CA ARG A 431 1.68 40.07 -18.85
C ARG A 431 0.34 39.33 -18.75
N SER A 432 -0.01 38.52 -19.74
CA SER A 432 -1.22 37.69 -19.74
C SER A 432 -1.18 36.66 -18.61
N PRO A 433 -2.30 36.37 -17.95
CA PRO A 433 -2.37 35.30 -16.96
C PRO A 433 -2.19 33.92 -17.63
N PRO A 434 -1.71 32.90 -16.89
CA PRO A 434 -1.75 31.50 -17.29
C PRO A 434 -3.15 31.04 -17.69
N TYR A 435 -3.25 29.86 -18.31
CA TYR A 435 -4.51 29.29 -18.77
C TYR A 435 -5.32 28.70 -17.60
N ASN A 436 -4.69 27.91 -16.71
CA ASN A 436 -5.41 27.30 -15.58
C ASN A 436 -5.44 28.17 -14.33
N MET A 437 -4.59 29.20 -14.24
CA MET A 437 -4.44 30.05 -13.06
C MET A 437 -4.70 31.52 -13.41
N GLY A 438 -5.52 32.19 -12.60
CA GLY A 438 -5.85 33.61 -12.79
C GLY A 438 -4.80 34.60 -12.26
N TRP A 439 -3.66 34.12 -11.79
CA TRP A 439 -2.54 34.89 -11.24
C TRP A 439 -1.22 34.35 -11.82
N ASP A 440 -0.11 35.07 -11.62
CA ASP A 440 1.18 34.89 -12.31
C ASP A 440 1.14 35.24 -13.81
N ARG A 441 2.20 34.86 -14.55
CA ARG A 441 2.40 35.20 -15.95
C ARG A 441 2.45 33.96 -16.81
N ARG A 442 1.79 34.03 -17.96
CA ARG A 442 1.83 33.01 -19.01
C ARG A 442 3.20 32.93 -19.65
N VAL A 443 3.62 31.69 -19.93
CA VAL A 443 4.78 31.37 -20.74
C VAL A 443 4.32 30.68 -22.02
N PHE A 444 4.88 31.11 -23.15
CA PHE A 444 4.50 30.66 -24.48
C PHE A 444 5.70 30.73 -25.43
N VAL A 445 5.52 30.27 -26.66
CA VAL A 445 6.52 30.36 -27.72
C VAL A 445 6.07 31.37 -28.77
N ASP A 446 6.92 32.36 -29.06
CA ASP A 446 6.67 33.42 -30.04
C ASP A 446 7.99 34.10 -30.48
N GLY A 447 7.93 34.99 -31.48
CA GLY A 447 9.09 35.70 -32.03
C GLY A 447 10.02 34.78 -32.80
N ASN A 448 10.95 35.29 -33.59
CA ASN A 448 11.90 34.45 -34.33
C ASN A 448 13.26 35.15 -34.40
N LYS A 449 14.22 34.59 -35.15
CA LYS A 449 15.57 35.18 -35.29
C LYS A 449 15.57 36.65 -35.72
N THR A 450 14.57 37.10 -36.48
CA THR A 450 14.47 38.50 -36.96
C THR A 450 13.55 39.37 -36.10
N LYS A 451 12.65 38.76 -35.32
CA LYS A 451 11.67 39.40 -34.43
C LYS A 451 11.85 38.90 -33.00
N SER A 452 12.98 39.26 -32.38
CA SER A 452 13.25 39.01 -30.97
C SER A 452 12.70 40.13 -30.08
N ASP A 453 12.30 39.78 -28.86
CA ASP A 453 11.82 40.71 -27.84
C ASP A 453 12.70 40.64 -26.59
N VAL A 454 12.71 41.70 -25.77
CA VAL A 454 13.36 41.71 -24.44
C VAL A 454 12.74 40.70 -23.48
N TRP A 455 11.44 40.39 -23.65
CA TRP A 455 10.73 39.36 -22.86
C TRP A 455 11.20 37.92 -23.14
N ASP A 456 12.03 37.69 -24.17
CA ASP A 456 12.64 36.39 -24.52
C ASP A 456 13.89 36.07 -23.69
N ILE A 457 14.40 37.04 -22.93
CA ILE A 457 15.69 36.96 -22.26
C ILE A 457 15.51 36.34 -20.87
N TRP A 458 16.25 35.25 -20.62
CA TRP A 458 16.27 34.53 -19.36
C TRP A 458 17.68 34.53 -18.76
N ARG A 459 17.79 34.78 -17.46
CA ARG A 459 19.04 34.67 -16.69
C ARG A 459 19.11 33.29 -16.05
N ILE A 460 20.17 32.54 -16.36
CA ILE A 460 20.44 31.25 -15.73
C ILE A 460 21.14 31.49 -14.39
N VAL A 461 20.57 30.99 -13.30
CA VAL A 461 21.20 31.05 -11.98
C VAL A 461 21.37 29.63 -11.45
N VAL A 462 22.61 29.20 -11.26
CA VAL A 462 22.93 27.87 -10.74
C VAL A 462 22.60 27.82 -9.25
N ASP A 463 21.77 26.86 -8.86
CA ASP A 463 21.40 26.59 -7.47
C ASP A 463 22.33 25.56 -6.84
N ARG A 464 22.59 24.45 -7.56
CA ARG A 464 23.40 23.34 -7.07
C ARG A 464 24.17 22.69 -8.21
N GLU A 465 25.41 22.30 -7.93
CA GLU A 465 26.25 21.49 -8.83
C GLU A 465 26.66 20.20 -8.10
N GLU A 466 26.29 19.04 -8.67
CA GLU A 466 26.58 17.73 -8.06
C GLU A 466 27.95 17.15 -8.45
N SER A 467 28.57 17.62 -9.53
CA SER A 467 29.90 17.14 -9.94
C SER A 467 31.02 17.76 -9.12
N ALA A 468 32.16 17.07 -9.04
CA ALA A 468 33.33 17.52 -8.29
C ALA A 468 34.11 18.69 -8.95
N LYS A 469 33.75 19.12 -10.17
CA LYS A 469 34.47 20.19 -10.88
C LYS A 469 33.86 21.58 -10.61
N SER A 470 34.60 22.65 -10.91
CA SER A 470 34.33 24.03 -10.46
C SER A 470 32.85 24.47 -10.51
N ARG A 471 32.43 25.20 -9.46
CA ARG A 471 31.12 25.85 -9.38
C ARG A 471 31.00 26.94 -10.43
N GLY A 472 29.82 27.07 -11.05
CA GLY A 472 29.47 28.20 -11.91
C GLY A 472 29.38 27.92 -13.41
N LYS A 473 29.88 26.78 -13.93
CA LYS A 473 29.63 26.35 -15.31
C LYS A 473 28.36 25.50 -15.40
N LEU A 474 27.55 25.73 -16.43
CA LEU A 474 26.37 24.90 -16.72
C LEU A 474 26.79 23.56 -17.34
N ARG A 475 26.32 22.47 -16.76
CA ARG A 475 26.61 21.09 -17.17
C ARG A 475 25.36 20.26 -17.30
N ALA A 476 25.40 19.30 -18.21
CA ALA A 476 24.34 18.32 -18.39
C ALA A 476 24.23 17.43 -17.15
N VAL A 477 23.00 17.19 -16.71
CA VAL A 477 22.56 16.29 -15.63
C VAL A 477 22.99 16.70 -14.21
N THR A 478 24.14 17.34 -14.04
CA THR A 478 24.73 17.59 -12.71
C THR A 478 24.44 18.97 -12.16
N THR A 479 24.11 19.93 -13.02
CA THR A 479 23.74 21.29 -12.62
C THR A 479 22.22 21.42 -12.49
N ASN A 480 21.77 21.84 -11.31
CA ASN A 480 20.41 22.32 -11.09
C ASN A 480 20.43 23.85 -11.11
N PHE A 481 19.58 24.46 -11.91
CA PHE A 481 19.52 25.90 -12.08
C PHE A 481 18.07 26.40 -12.14
N ARG A 482 17.91 27.72 -12.00
CA ARG A 482 16.65 28.44 -12.21
C ARG A 482 16.79 29.43 -13.35
N LEU A 483 15.66 29.72 -13.99
CA LEU A 483 15.56 30.68 -15.08
C LEU A 483 14.73 31.88 -14.62
N TYR A 484 15.38 33.05 -14.55
CA TYR A 484 14.73 34.32 -14.22
C TYR A 484 14.48 35.11 -15.50
N ASN A 485 13.26 35.56 -15.74
CA ASN A 485 13.03 36.48 -16.86
C ASN A 485 13.75 37.81 -16.58
N ALA A 486 14.45 38.35 -17.59
CA ALA A 486 15.27 39.55 -17.41
C ALA A 486 14.44 40.84 -17.24
N VAL A 487 13.20 40.86 -17.72
CA VAL A 487 12.33 42.05 -17.68
C VAL A 487 11.48 42.06 -16.42
N SER A 488 10.74 40.98 -16.15
CA SER A 488 9.85 40.90 -14.98
C SER A 488 10.53 40.41 -13.71
N GLY A 489 11.69 39.75 -13.80
CA GLY A 489 12.31 39.08 -12.66
C GLY A 489 11.60 37.80 -12.21
N CYS A 490 10.54 37.37 -12.90
CA CYS A 490 9.79 36.16 -12.56
C CYS A 490 10.59 34.88 -12.85
N LEU A 491 10.28 33.80 -12.13
CA LEU A 491 10.89 32.49 -12.23
C LEU A 491 10.07 31.57 -13.13
N LEU A 492 10.74 30.91 -14.09
CA LEU A 492 10.12 29.85 -14.89
C LEU A 492 9.77 28.66 -13.98
N GLN A 493 8.49 28.33 -13.89
CA GLN A 493 7.95 27.28 -13.04
C GLN A 493 7.12 26.27 -13.83
N ALA A 494 7.45 24.99 -13.66
CA ALA A 494 6.59 23.88 -14.02
C ALA A 494 5.44 23.74 -13.01
N THR A 495 4.23 23.45 -13.49
CA THR A 495 3.07 23.20 -12.65
C THR A 495 2.52 21.78 -12.87
N PRO A 496 1.81 21.21 -11.88
CA PRO A 496 1.12 19.93 -12.06
C PRO A 496 -0.17 20.08 -12.88
N ALA A 497 -0.63 21.32 -13.14
CA ALA A 497 -1.85 21.57 -13.91
C ALA A 497 -1.64 21.12 -15.36
N SER A 498 -2.58 20.35 -15.89
CA SER A 498 -2.54 19.88 -17.27
C SER A 498 -3.56 20.63 -18.11
N PHE A 499 -3.24 20.89 -19.38
CA PHE A 499 -4.20 21.51 -20.29
C PHE A 499 -5.36 20.56 -20.60
N PRO A 500 -6.58 21.09 -20.80
CA PRO A 500 -7.71 20.32 -21.33
C PRO A 500 -7.38 19.60 -22.65
N GLU A 501 -8.01 18.46 -22.89
CA GLU A 501 -7.70 17.62 -24.06
C GLU A 501 -7.89 18.35 -25.40
N ASN A 502 -8.90 19.21 -25.50
CA ASN A 502 -9.22 20.02 -26.68
C ASN A 502 -8.19 21.13 -26.96
N VAL A 503 -7.40 21.55 -25.95
CA VAL A 503 -6.40 22.62 -26.10
C VAL A 503 -5.01 22.03 -26.36
N ALA A 504 -4.51 21.22 -25.43
CA ALA A 504 -3.17 20.65 -25.54
C ALA A 504 -3.06 19.33 -24.76
N ARG A 505 -3.64 18.26 -25.31
CA ARG A 505 -3.59 16.91 -24.72
C ARG A 505 -2.17 16.50 -24.27
N LYS A 506 -2.05 16.03 -23.03
CA LYS A 506 -0.79 15.57 -22.37
C LYS A 506 0.26 16.64 -22.09
N PHE A 507 -0.08 17.93 -22.20
CA PHE A 507 0.83 19.00 -21.81
C PHE A 507 0.53 19.45 -20.39
N SER A 508 1.56 19.51 -19.56
CA SER A 508 1.52 20.21 -18.28
C SER A 508 1.88 21.69 -18.49
N GLU A 509 1.22 22.57 -17.75
CA GLU A 509 1.37 24.01 -17.90
C GLU A 509 2.70 24.50 -17.30
N VAL A 510 3.32 25.45 -17.99
CA VAL A 510 4.49 26.17 -17.52
C VAL A 510 4.14 27.66 -17.37
N ILE A 511 4.53 28.23 -16.24
CA ILE A 511 4.19 29.61 -15.87
C ILE A 511 5.47 30.37 -15.49
N CYS A 512 5.35 31.67 -15.30
CA CYS A 512 6.39 32.50 -14.71
C CYS A 512 5.87 33.15 -13.42
N THR A 513 6.29 32.60 -12.28
CA THR A 513 5.87 33.03 -10.93
C THR A 513 6.74 34.17 -10.41
N ASP A 514 6.23 34.99 -9.49
CA ASP A 514 7.10 35.88 -8.73
C ASP A 514 8.19 35.10 -7.96
N ALA A 515 9.42 35.62 -7.99
CA ALA A 515 10.58 35.03 -7.34
C ALA A 515 10.50 35.09 -5.80
N ASN A 516 9.71 36.00 -5.26
CA ASN A 516 9.57 36.22 -3.82
C ASN A 516 8.54 35.29 -3.16
N THR A 517 7.57 34.77 -3.92
CA THR A 517 6.47 33.96 -3.36
C THR A 517 6.84 32.49 -3.18
N THR A 518 7.54 31.84 -4.13
CA THR A 518 7.86 30.41 -3.98
C THR A 518 9.19 29.99 -4.62
N ARG A 519 10.11 29.43 -3.82
CA ARG A 519 11.24 28.60 -4.31
C ARG A 519 10.84 27.13 -4.29
N SER A 520 9.84 26.77 -5.07
CA SER A 520 9.36 25.38 -5.19
C SER A 520 10.29 24.54 -6.07
N GLU A 521 10.19 23.21 -5.97
CA GLU A 521 10.91 22.29 -6.88
C GLU A 521 10.51 22.48 -8.35
N GLY A 522 9.31 22.99 -8.63
CA GLY A 522 8.87 23.29 -10.00
C GLY A 522 9.67 24.41 -10.67
N THR A 523 10.40 25.22 -9.89
CA THR A 523 11.31 26.25 -10.42
C THR A 523 12.71 25.72 -10.75
N LEU A 524 13.02 24.48 -10.34
CA LEU A 524 14.32 23.86 -10.57
C LEU A 524 14.34 23.11 -11.90
N TRP A 525 15.36 23.41 -12.70
CA TRP A 525 15.59 22.82 -14.01
C TRP A 525 16.98 22.21 -14.09
N ASN A 526 17.12 21.19 -14.92
CA ASN A 526 18.41 20.65 -15.33
C ASN A 526 18.45 20.45 -16.85
N ILE A 527 19.65 20.55 -17.43
CA ILE A 527 19.86 20.14 -18.82
C ILE A 527 19.96 18.63 -18.84
N GLU A 528 19.03 17.93 -19.51
CA GLU A 528 19.05 16.47 -19.57
C GLU A 528 19.92 15.96 -20.72
N GLN A 529 19.75 16.52 -21.92
CA GLN A 529 20.52 16.15 -23.10
C GLN A 529 21.21 17.34 -23.73
N VAL A 530 22.39 17.11 -24.30
CA VAL A 530 23.16 18.08 -25.08
C VAL A 530 23.56 17.44 -26.41
N ARG A 531 23.32 18.16 -27.51
CA ARG A 531 23.80 17.87 -28.85
C ARG A 531 24.61 19.05 -29.34
N ASP A 532 25.92 18.85 -29.41
CA ASP A 532 26.88 19.79 -29.96
C ASP A 532 28.07 19.02 -30.53
N THR A 533 28.35 19.17 -31.82
CA THR A 533 29.46 18.49 -32.49
C THR A 533 30.82 19.07 -32.11
N ARG A 534 30.86 20.30 -31.57
CA ARG A 534 32.09 20.96 -31.13
C ARG A 534 32.58 20.43 -29.79
N LEU A 535 31.72 19.78 -29.00
CA LEU A 535 32.02 19.32 -27.65
C LEU A 535 32.32 17.82 -27.61
N LYS A 536 33.33 17.44 -26.83
CA LYS A 536 33.70 16.04 -26.63
C LYS A 536 32.60 15.30 -25.84
N ARG A 537 32.16 14.15 -26.37
CA ARG A 537 31.25 13.25 -25.67
C ARG A 537 31.98 12.49 -24.58
N VAL A 538 31.40 12.41 -23.39
CA VAL A 538 31.96 11.71 -22.23
C VAL A 538 30.89 10.81 -21.59
N ALA A 539 31.33 9.73 -20.97
CA ALA A 539 30.45 8.89 -20.15
C ALA A 539 30.18 9.59 -18.81
N LEU A 540 28.95 10.04 -18.58
CA LEU A 540 28.55 10.77 -17.37
C LEU A 540 28.45 9.89 -16.13
N ARG A 541 28.46 8.55 -16.29
CA ARG A 541 28.33 7.59 -15.18
C ARG A 541 29.42 7.75 -14.12
N SER A 542 30.64 8.15 -14.51
CA SER A 542 31.75 8.39 -13.58
C SER A 542 31.69 9.77 -12.90
N ALA A 543 30.91 10.72 -13.45
CA ALA A 543 30.87 12.10 -12.98
C ALA A 543 30.02 12.32 -11.71
N VAL A 544 29.11 11.39 -11.39
CA VAL A 544 28.20 11.49 -10.23
C VAL A 544 28.18 10.17 -9.47
N LYS A 545 28.17 10.21 -8.12
CA LYS A 545 27.99 9.02 -7.26
C LYS A 545 26.52 8.64 -7.13
N ARG A 546 26.23 7.34 -6.94
CA ARG A 546 24.83 6.86 -6.78
C ARG A 546 24.33 7.29 -5.41
N LYS A 547 23.13 7.86 -5.36
CA LYS A 547 22.46 8.21 -4.10
C LYS A 547 21.19 7.37 -3.99
N PHE A 548 21.33 6.13 -3.51
CA PHE A 548 20.21 5.19 -3.41
C PHE A 548 18.98 5.80 -2.73
N LEU A 549 19.17 6.48 -1.60
CA LEU A 549 18.07 7.08 -0.84
C LEU A 549 17.33 8.17 -1.65
N ARG A 550 18.04 8.94 -2.49
CA ARG A 550 17.41 9.93 -3.37
C ARG A 550 16.54 9.25 -4.42
N ASP A 551 17.07 8.21 -5.07
CA ASP A 551 16.35 7.48 -6.12
C ASP A 551 15.13 6.74 -5.51
N PHE A 552 15.29 6.20 -4.30
CA PHE A 552 14.22 5.58 -3.51
C PHE A 552 13.11 6.57 -3.14
N LEU A 553 13.44 7.74 -2.57
CA LEU A 553 12.45 8.75 -2.20
C LEU A 553 11.73 9.27 -3.45
N TRP A 554 12.46 9.46 -4.55
CA TRP A 554 11.88 9.91 -5.81
C TRP A 554 10.86 8.92 -6.36
N ILE A 555 11.22 7.64 -6.50
CA ILE A 555 10.29 6.65 -7.05
C ILE A 555 9.06 6.48 -6.17
N ASN A 556 9.19 6.49 -4.84
CA ASN A 556 8.04 6.38 -3.93
C ASN A 556 7.09 7.59 -4.05
N ARG A 557 7.63 8.79 -4.33
CA ARG A 557 6.81 9.96 -4.62
C ARG A 557 6.09 9.84 -5.97
N GLU A 558 6.79 9.37 -7.01
CA GLU A 558 6.17 9.10 -8.32
C GLU A 558 5.09 8.02 -8.23
N MET A 559 5.31 6.99 -7.39
CA MET A 559 4.31 5.97 -7.05
C MET A 559 3.09 6.61 -6.38
N ALA A 560 3.28 7.49 -5.39
CA ALA A 560 2.19 8.17 -4.69
C ALA A 560 1.37 9.06 -5.63
N ILE A 561 2.05 9.83 -6.49
CA ILE A 561 1.40 10.68 -7.50
C ILE A 561 0.61 9.82 -8.48
N SER A 562 1.21 8.74 -8.97
CA SER A 562 0.55 7.83 -9.91
C SER A 562 -0.64 7.13 -9.26
N ASN A 563 -0.55 6.78 -7.98
CA ASN A 563 -1.63 6.16 -7.23
C ASN A 563 -2.81 7.12 -7.01
N ASN A 564 -2.53 8.40 -6.71
CA ASN A 564 -3.55 9.44 -6.57
C ASN A 564 -4.16 9.84 -7.92
N GLY A 565 -3.43 9.64 -9.03
CA GLY A 565 -3.92 9.88 -10.38
C GLY A 565 -4.87 8.81 -10.94
N LEU A 566 -5.09 7.69 -10.22
CA LEU A 566 -6.06 6.65 -10.58
C LEU A 566 -7.47 7.03 -10.13
N THR A 567 -7.96 8.19 -10.56
CA THR A 567 -9.29 8.70 -10.21
C THR A 567 -10.38 7.93 -10.94
N THR A 568 -11.52 7.74 -10.27
CA THR A 568 -12.73 7.18 -10.88
C THR A 568 -13.30 8.18 -11.89
N ASP A 569 -13.74 7.66 -13.03
CA ASP A 569 -14.46 8.44 -14.05
C ASP A 569 -15.95 8.09 -13.94
N PRO A 570 -16.78 8.92 -13.28
CA PRO A 570 -18.18 8.59 -13.01
C PRO A 570 -19.01 8.47 -14.29
N ASP A 571 -18.56 9.06 -15.39
CA ASP A 571 -19.25 9.02 -16.68
C ASP A 571 -18.90 7.76 -17.49
N LYS A 572 -17.96 6.93 -17.02
CA LYS A 572 -17.55 5.69 -17.67
C LYS A 572 -17.87 4.47 -16.80
N TYR A 573 -18.91 3.73 -17.19
CA TYR A 573 -19.17 2.43 -16.62
C TYR A 573 -18.03 1.44 -16.96
N LYS A 574 -17.46 0.83 -15.92
CA LYS A 574 -16.46 -0.22 -16.04
C LYS A 574 -16.90 -1.42 -15.19
N GLN A 575 -17.20 -2.51 -15.87
CA GLN A 575 -17.74 -3.75 -15.30
C GLN A 575 -16.95 -4.33 -14.12
N ALA A 576 -15.65 -4.05 -14.03
CA ALA A 576 -14.80 -4.58 -12.98
C ALA A 576 -14.77 -3.72 -11.71
N GLU A 577 -15.02 -2.41 -11.82
CA GLU A 577 -14.91 -1.48 -10.70
C GLU A 577 -16.07 -1.69 -9.71
N SER A 578 -15.77 -1.64 -8.41
CA SER A 578 -16.77 -1.76 -7.36
C SER A 578 -16.42 -0.92 -6.14
N SER A 579 -17.45 -0.38 -5.49
CA SER A 579 -17.29 0.54 -4.37
C SER A 579 -17.18 -0.20 -3.02
N PRO A 580 -16.43 0.33 -2.03
CA PRO A 580 -16.19 -0.34 -0.75
C PRO A 580 -17.44 -0.84 -0.04
N TRP A 581 -18.50 -0.03 -0.01
CA TRP A 581 -19.76 -0.36 0.65
C TRP A 581 -20.42 -1.65 0.11
N SER A 582 -20.17 -1.99 -1.16
CA SER A 582 -20.77 -3.13 -1.83
C SER A 582 -20.07 -4.45 -1.52
N TRP A 583 -18.81 -4.40 -1.05
CA TRP A 583 -17.99 -5.60 -0.91
C TRP A 583 -18.54 -6.57 0.13
N PRO A 584 -18.89 -6.19 1.38
CA PRO A 584 -19.43 -7.14 2.37
C PRO A 584 -20.78 -7.74 1.95
N LEU A 585 -21.52 -7.07 1.07
CA LEU A 585 -22.81 -7.54 0.57
C LEU A 585 -22.68 -8.42 -0.67
N LEU A 586 -21.49 -8.47 -1.27
CA LEU A 586 -21.18 -9.20 -2.51
C LEU A 586 -22.08 -8.76 -3.67
N PHE A 587 -22.38 -7.46 -3.80
CA PHE A 587 -23.31 -6.97 -4.83
C PHE A 587 -22.72 -6.91 -6.24
N TYR A 588 -21.44 -6.52 -6.35
CA TYR A 588 -20.77 -6.35 -7.65
C TYR A 588 -19.52 -7.25 -7.76
N PRO A 589 -19.69 -8.56 -7.96
CA PRO A 589 -18.59 -9.44 -8.30
C PRO A 589 -18.02 -9.13 -9.70
N MET A 590 -16.77 -9.52 -9.93
CA MET A 590 -15.97 -9.04 -11.06
C MET A 590 -15.75 -10.12 -12.12
N ARG A 591 -15.95 -9.76 -13.40
CA ARG A 591 -15.57 -10.62 -14.54
C ARG A 591 -14.07 -10.49 -14.80
N MET A 592 -13.34 -11.61 -14.87
CA MET A 592 -11.89 -11.62 -15.07
C MET A 592 -11.46 -11.75 -16.53
N GLY A 593 -12.39 -11.72 -17.48
CA GLY A 593 -12.09 -11.85 -18.91
C GLY A 593 -13.32 -11.65 -19.79
N PRO A 594 -13.20 -11.92 -21.09
CA PRO A 594 -14.33 -11.87 -22.04
C PRO A 594 -15.49 -12.75 -21.60
N TRP A 595 -16.70 -12.27 -21.81
CA TRP A 595 -17.96 -12.92 -21.41
C TRP A 595 -18.77 -13.41 -22.60
N THR A 596 -18.11 -14.03 -23.57
CA THR A 596 -18.71 -14.62 -24.78
C THR A 596 -18.89 -16.12 -24.61
N ASP A 597 -19.82 -16.72 -25.37
CA ASP A 597 -20.09 -18.16 -25.25
C ASP A 597 -18.86 -19.02 -25.54
N ASP A 598 -18.04 -18.64 -26.52
CA ASP A 598 -16.80 -19.36 -26.90
C ASP A 598 -15.60 -19.16 -25.96
N ALA A 599 -15.71 -18.28 -24.96
CA ALA A 599 -14.61 -17.98 -24.03
C ALA A 599 -14.72 -18.77 -22.72
N ILE A 600 -13.57 -19.10 -22.12
CA ILE A 600 -13.51 -19.67 -20.76
C ILE A 600 -13.74 -18.56 -19.72
N LYS A 601 -14.86 -18.62 -19.00
CA LYS A 601 -15.32 -17.55 -18.12
C LYS A 601 -14.84 -17.78 -16.69
N TYR A 602 -14.31 -16.72 -16.08
CA TYR A 602 -13.91 -16.68 -14.67
C TYR A 602 -14.58 -15.48 -13.98
N TYR A 603 -15.31 -15.73 -12.89
CA TYR A 603 -16.02 -14.71 -12.13
C TYR A 603 -15.47 -14.66 -10.70
N GLU A 604 -14.90 -13.53 -10.32
CA GLU A 604 -14.48 -13.30 -8.94
C GLU A 604 -15.73 -13.01 -8.10
N ILE A 605 -16.29 -14.09 -7.56
CA ILE A 605 -17.37 -14.11 -6.59
C ILE A 605 -16.95 -14.95 -5.39
N GLY A 606 -17.18 -14.44 -4.19
CA GLY A 606 -16.92 -15.19 -2.96
C GLY A 606 -17.96 -16.27 -2.71
N ASN A 607 -17.72 -17.12 -1.71
CA ASN A 607 -18.73 -18.07 -1.25
C ASN A 607 -19.84 -17.28 -0.52
N PRO A 608 -21.06 -17.14 -1.07
CA PRO A 608 -22.04 -16.17 -0.55
C PRO A 608 -22.45 -16.44 0.90
N VAL A 609 -22.50 -17.71 1.30
CA VAL A 609 -22.84 -18.10 2.68
C VAL A 609 -21.75 -17.66 3.65
N LEU A 610 -20.49 -17.96 3.35
CA LEU A 610 -19.36 -17.52 4.18
C LEU A 610 -19.22 -16.00 4.18
N TRP A 611 -19.41 -15.38 3.03
CA TRP A 611 -19.28 -13.95 2.83
C TRP A 611 -20.31 -13.17 3.63
N TRP A 612 -21.59 -13.53 3.54
CA TRP A 612 -22.65 -12.87 4.31
C TRP A 612 -22.58 -13.20 5.80
N ALA A 613 -22.26 -14.43 6.18
CA ALA A 613 -22.12 -14.80 7.59
C ALA A 613 -20.97 -14.03 8.27
N SER A 614 -19.80 -13.94 7.61
CA SER A 614 -18.66 -13.17 8.12
C SER A 614 -18.92 -11.66 8.10
N SER A 615 -19.64 -11.16 7.08
CA SER A 615 -20.04 -9.75 7.02
C SER A 615 -21.03 -9.39 8.12
N PHE A 616 -22.04 -10.23 8.38
CA PHE A 616 -22.95 -10.08 9.52
C PHE A 616 -22.18 -10.11 10.84
N CYS A 617 -21.22 -11.03 10.96
CA CYS A 617 -20.35 -11.14 12.13
C CYS A 617 -19.60 -9.82 12.41
N CYS A 618 -18.97 -9.24 11.38
CA CYS A 618 -18.17 -8.03 11.50
C CYS A 618 -19.00 -6.74 11.63
N LEU A 619 -20.10 -6.61 10.88
CA LEU A 619 -20.90 -5.38 10.79
C LEU A 619 -21.98 -5.26 11.87
N VAL A 620 -22.51 -6.40 12.34
CA VAL A 620 -23.68 -6.43 13.23
C VAL A 620 -23.34 -7.11 14.55
N LEU A 621 -22.96 -8.39 14.51
CA LEU A 621 -22.82 -9.19 15.73
C LEU A 621 -21.77 -8.63 16.69
N TYR A 622 -20.53 -8.47 16.24
CA TYR A 622 -19.43 -8.03 17.10
C TYR A 622 -19.62 -6.59 17.63
N PRO A 623 -20.02 -5.59 16.82
CA PRO A 623 -20.35 -4.26 17.35
C PRO A 623 -21.46 -4.27 18.41
N LEU A 624 -22.49 -5.09 18.25
CA LEU A 624 -23.55 -5.24 19.26
C LEU A 624 -23.02 -5.94 20.53
N GLN A 625 -22.20 -6.98 20.39
CA GLN A 625 -21.53 -7.61 21.53
C GLN A 625 -20.63 -6.62 22.26
N LEU A 626 -19.88 -5.78 21.54
CA LEU A 626 -19.03 -4.74 22.11
C LEU A 626 -19.85 -3.75 22.96
N ILE A 627 -20.97 -3.26 22.43
CA ILE A 627 -21.90 -2.39 23.16
C ILE A 627 -22.46 -3.11 24.38
N TYR A 628 -22.91 -4.35 24.23
CA TYR A 628 -23.44 -5.16 25.32
C TYR A 628 -22.41 -5.31 26.45
N TRP A 629 -21.18 -5.73 26.12
CA TRP A 629 -20.11 -5.91 27.11
C TRP A 629 -19.67 -4.60 27.74
N ALA A 630 -19.65 -3.49 27.00
CA ALA A 630 -19.38 -2.16 27.55
C ALA A 630 -20.44 -1.74 28.60
N VAL A 631 -21.72 -1.99 28.31
CA VAL A 631 -22.82 -1.73 29.26
C VAL A 631 -22.70 -2.63 30.49
N GLN A 632 -22.42 -3.92 30.31
CA GLN A 632 -22.24 -4.85 31.43
C GLN A 632 -21.03 -4.48 32.30
N TRP A 633 -19.95 -3.99 31.68
CA TRP A 633 -18.77 -3.48 32.37
C TRP A 633 -19.11 -2.27 33.23
N GLN A 634 -19.80 -1.29 32.66
CA GLN A 634 -20.25 -0.10 33.37
C GLN A 634 -21.19 -0.44 34.55
N ARG A 635 -22.02 -1.47 34.39
CA ARG A 635 -22.94 -1.95 35.42
C ARG A 635 -22.29 -2.86 36.48
N ARG A 636 -20.98 -3.17 36.35
CA ARG A 636 -20.24 -4.11 37.22
C ARG A 636 -20.84 -5.53 37.27
N GLN A 637 -21.50 -5.96 36.19
CA GLN A 637 -22.22 -7.25 36.09
C GLN A 637 -21.43 -8.33 35.31
N ILE A 638 -20.13 -8.15 35.12
CA ILE A 638 -19.30 -9.03 34.29
C ILE A 638 -18.83 -10.29 35.01
N SER A 639 -18.72 -10.26 36.33
CA SER A 639 -17.97 -11.24 37.12
C SER A 639 -18.64 -12.61 37.30
N SER A 640 -19.95 -12.76 37.04
CA SER A 640 -20.67 -14.01 37.35
C SER A 640 -20.74 -15.03 36.22
N ARG A 641 -20.45 -14.65 34.96
CA ARG A 641 -20.66 -15.50 33.77
C ARG A 641 -19.41 -16.06 33.11
N TRP A 642 -18.23 -15.53 33.44
CA TRP A 642 -16.98 -15.87 32.75
C TRP A 642 -16.05 -16.64 33.68
N GLN A 643 -15.40 -17.68 33.17
CA GLN A 643 -14.31 -18.31 33.89
C GLN A 643 -13.08 -17.40 33.95
N ALA A 644 -12.18 -17.67 34.89
CA ALA A 644 -10.97 -16.86 35.07
C ALA A 644 -10.14 -16.79 33.76
N GLY A 645 -9.96 -15.58 33.23
CA GLY A 645 -9.18 -15.32 32.02
C GLY A 645 -9.89 -15.59 30.69
N GLU A 646 -11.10 -16.18 30.69
CA GLU A 646 -11.87 -16.48 29.48
C GLU A 646 -12.31 -15.20 28.75
N LEU A 647 -12.85 -14.23 29.50
CA LEU A 647 -13.25 -12.92 28.96
C LEU A 647 -12.08 -12.19 28.29
N LEU A 648 -10.91 -12.21 28.91
CA LEU A 648 -9.73 -11.54 28.37
C LEU A 648 -9.28 -12.20 27.06
N ARG A 649 -9.32 -13.54 26.99
CA ARG A 649 -8.99 -14.28 25.75
C ARG A 649 -10.00 -13.98 24.64
N PHE A 650 -11.30 -13.99 24.96
CA PHE A 650 -12.35 -13.59 24.01
C PHE A 650 -12.09 -12.17 23.49
N TRP A 651 -11.89 -11.22 24.40
CA TRP A 651 -11.66 -9.82 24.07
C TRP A 651 -10.41 -9.62 23.21
N ASP A 652 -9.26 -10.16 23.60
CA ASP A 652 -8.01 -9.96 22.85
C ASP A 652 -8.08 -10.60 21.45
N THR A 653 -8.71 -11.77 21.32
CA THR A 653 -8.85 -12.48 20.04
C THR A 653 -9.82 -11.76 19.10
N THR A 654 -11.02 -11.43 19.58
CA THR A 654 -12.03 -10.74 18.76
C THR A 654 -11.59 -9.34 18.38
N LYS A 655 -10.98 -8.59 19.30
CA LYS A 655 -10.40 -7.26 19.02
C LYS A 655 -9.32 -7.33 17.95
N LEU A 656 -8.42 -8.32 18.00
CA LEU A 656 -7.38 -8.49 16.99
C LEU A 656 -7.97 -8.81 15.60
N LEU A 657 -8.90 -9.78 15.53
CA LEU A 657 -9.49 -10.21 14.27
C LEU A 657 -10.43 -9.15 13.68
N TRP A 658 -11.33 -8.58 14.49
CA TRP A 658 -12.20 -7.49 14.04
C TRP A 658 -11.41 -6.22 13.71
N GLY A 659 -10.40 -5.86 14.50
CA GLY A 659 -9.51 -4.74 14.21
C GLY A 659 -8.74 -4.94 12.91
N GLY A 660 -8.30 -6.17 12.63
CA GLY A 660 -7.68 -6.52 11.36
C GLY A 660 -8.62 -6.39 10.17
N TRP A 661 -9.88 -6.82 10.31
CA TRP A 661 -10.93 -6.58 9.32
C TRP A 661 -11.17 -5.08 9.11
N ALA A 662 -11.40 -4.33 10.19
CA ALA A 662 -11.74 -2.91 10.14
C ALA A 662 -10.62 -2.08 9.49
N LEU A 663 -9.36 -2.30 9.87
CA LEU A 663 -8.22 -1.58 9.28
C LEU A 663 -7.96 -1.96 7.83
N ASN A 664 -8.26 -3.17 7.40
CA ASN A 664 -8.14 -3.58 6.00
C ASN A 664 -9.37 -3.24 5.15
N TYR A 665 -10.42 -2.66 5.74
CA TYR A 665 -11.66 -2.33 5.05
C TYR A 665 -12.00 -0.83 5.08
N LEU A 666 -12.08 -0.23 6.27
CA LEU A 666 -12.54 1.15 6.46
C LEU A 666 -11.70 2.20 5.72
N PRO A 667 -10.37 2.10 5.61
CA PRO A 667 -9.58 3.10 4.88
C PRO A 667 -9.98 3.26 3.41
N PHE A 668 -10.58 2.25 2.77
CA PHE A 668 -11.02 2.36 1.39
C PHE A 668 -12.16 3.36 1.19
N TYR A 669 -12.93 3.70 2.24
CA TYR A 669 -13.93 4.78 2.18
C TYR A 669 -13.30 6.17 2.10
N LEU A 670 -12.03 6.30 2.51
CA LEU A 670 -11.28 7.56 2.46
C LEU A 670 -10.47 7.70 1.17
N MET A 671 -10.46 6.69 0.31
CA MET A 671 -9.67 6.68 -0.92
C MET A 671 -10.48 7.22 -2.11
N GLY A 672 -10.08 8.35 -2.67
CA GLY A 672 -10.64 8.92 -3.90
C GLY A 672 -10.10 8.29 -5.19
N ARG A 673 -9.85 6.98 -5.21
CA ARG A 673 -9.27 6.26 -6.36
C ARG A 673 -10.12 5.06 -6.77
N VAL A 674 -9.86 4.51 -7.95
CA VAL A 674 -10.51 3.29 -8.44
C VAL A 674 -10.28 2.11 -7.48
N THR A 675 -11.35 1.38 -7.19
CA THR A 675 -11.32 0.18 -6.33
C THR A 675 -12.09 -0.99 -6.95
N TYR A 676 -11.86 -2.18 -6.42
CA TYR A 676 -12.20 -3.49 -6.99
C TYR A 676 -12.46 -4.48 -5.85
N LEU A 677 -13.22 -5.56 -6.10
CA LEU A 677 -13.61 -6.52 -5.08
C LEU A 677 -12.40 -7.19 -4.41
N HIS A 678 -11.35 -7.53 -5.17
CA HIS A 678 -10.14 -8.16 -4.63
C HIS A 678 -9.46 -7.35 -3.51
N HIS A 679 -9.68 -6.04 -3.43
CA HIS A 679 -9.17 -5.21 -2.34
C HIS A 679 -9.76 -5.58 -0.97
N TYR A 680 -10.93 -6.21 -0.93
CA TYR A 680 -11.58 -6.68 0.29
C TYR A 680 -10.99 -7.99 0.82
N LEU A 681 -10.27 -8.76 -0.01
CA LEU A 681 -9.82 -10.10 0.37
C LEU A 681 -8.92 -10.13 1.62
N PRO A 682 -7.95 -9.21 1.81
CA PRO A 682 -7.24 -9.13 3.09
C PRO A 682 -8.16 -8.92 4.29
N ALA A 683 -9.23 -8.13 4.18
CA ALA A 683 -10.22 -7.95 5.24
C ALA A 683 -11.07 -9.22 5.43
N LEU A 684 -11.51 -9.85 4.34
CA LEU A 684 -12.26 -11.11 4.36
C LEU A 684 -11.48 -12.21 5.09
N TYR A 685 -10.15 -12.30 4.92
CA TYR A 685 -9.31 -13.23 5.67
C TYR A 685 -9.55 -13.10 7.18
N PHE A 686 -9.47 -11.89 7.73
CA PHE A 686 -9.75 -11.65 9.15
C PHE A 686 -11.23 -11.95 9.51
N ALA A 687 -12.17 -11.61 8.63
CA ALA A 687 -13.60 -11.85 8.86
C ALA A 687 -13.94 -13.35 8.96
N LEU A 688 -13.33 -14.20 8.14
CA LEU A 688 -13.53 -15.65 8.17
C LEU A 688 -12.95 -16.28 9.45
N LEU A 689 -11.79 -15.79 9.92
CA LEU A 689 -11.24 -16.22 11.20
C LEU A 689 -12.12 -15.79 12.37
N LEU A 690 -12.65 -14.55 12.34
CA LEU A 690 -13.57 -14.04 13.36
C LEU A 690 -14.86 -14.86 13.39
N LEU A 691 -15.46 -15.14 12.22
CA LEU A 691 -16.64 -15.98 12.11
C LEU A 691 -16.42 -17.34 12.78
N ALA A 692 -15.29 -17.99 12.50
CA ALA A 692 -14.99 -19.29 13.09
C ALA A 692 -14.79 -19.22 14.62
N PHE A 693 -14.24 -18.11 15.13
CA PHE A 693 -14.11 -17.87 16.56
C PHE A 693 -15.46 -17.66 17.25
N GLU A 694 -16.32 -16.83 16.66
CA GLU A 694 -17.67 -16.56 17.20
C GLU A 694 -18.50 -17.84 17.23
N ILE A 695 -18.42 -18.70 16.20
CA ILE A 695 -19.07 -20.02 16.21
C ILE A 695 -18.52 -20.87 17.37
N GLN A 696 -17.21 -20.88 17.60
CA GLN A 696 -16.62 -21.60 18.74
C GLN A 696 -17.17 -21.08 20.07
N CYS A 697 -17.19 -19.76 20.28
CA CYS A 697 -17.68 -19.14 21.50
C CYS A 697 -19.17 -19.42 21.72
N PHE A 698 -19.98 -19.32 20.67
CA PHE A 698 -21.39 -19.65 20.71
C PHE A 698 -21.63 -21.10 21.14
N VAL A 699 -20.93 -22.05 20.54
CA VAL A 699 -21.04 -23.47 20.93
C VAL A 699 -20.55 -23.68 22.37
N HIS A 700 -19.48 -23.01 22.78
CA HIS A 700 -18.96 -23.12 24.15
C HIS A 700 -19.97 -22.63 25.20
N TRP A 701 -20.67 -21.52 24.95
CA TRP A 701 -21.59 -20.93 25.91
C TRP A 701 -22.99 -21.55 25.93
N TYR A 702 -23.45 -22.10 24.79
CA TYR A 702 -24.85 -22.51 24.63
C TYR A 702 -25.04 -23.99 24.29
N MET A 703 -23.98 -24.75 24.03
CA MET A 703 -24.08 -26.15 23.62
C MET A 703 -23.11 -27.07 24.39
N PRO A 704 -23.33 -28.40 24.37
CA PRO A 704 -22.39 -29.35 24.95
C PRO A 704 -21.01 -29.29 24.27
N PRO A 705 -19.89 -29.44 25.01
CA PRO A 705 -18.53 -29.30 24.43
C PRO A 705 -18.23 -30.20 23.21
N ARG A 706 -18.90 -31.35 23.10
CA ARG A 706 -18.74 -32.26 21.95
C ARG A 706 -19.43 -31.75 20.67
N ALA A 707 -20.40 -30.85 20.79
CA ALA A 707 -21.15 -30.31 19.66
C ALA A 707 -20.27 -29.53 18.67
N ILE A 708 -19.12 -29.00 19.12
CA ILE A 708 -18.21 -28.23 18.25
C ILE A 708 -17.69 -29.06 17.07
N TRP A 709 -17.51 -30.37 17.22
CA TRP A 709 -17.10 -31.25 16.14
C TRP A 709 -18.19 -31.38 15.08
N SER A 710 -19.44 -31.57 15.52
CA SER A 710 -20.59 -31.65 14.62
C SER A 710 -20.85 -30.33 13.92
N VAL A 711 -20.81 -29.21 14.66
CA VAL A 711 -20.99 -27.87 14.10
C VAL A 711 -19.89 -27.56 13.10
N ALA A 712 -18.62 -27.81 13.43
CA ALA A 712 -17.51 -27.64 12.50
C ALA A 712 -17.67 -28.52 11.25
N GLY A 713 -18.06 -29.79 11.40
CA GLY A 713 -18.32 -30.68 10.27
C GLY A 713 -19.43 -30.15 9.35
N ILE A 714 -20.56 -29.73 9.91
CA ILE A 714 -21.70 -29.21 9.16
C ILE A 714 -21.34 -27.91 8.43
N THR A 715 -20.68 -26.96 9.08
CA THR A 715 -20.32 -25.68 8.45
C THR A 715 -19.25 -25.86 7.37
N ILE A 716 -18.28 -26.76 7.57
CA ILE A 716 -17.30 -27.11 6.54
C ILE A 716 -17.99 -27.75 5.34
N LEU A 717 -18.91 -28.69 5.56
CA LEU A 717 -19.67 -29.34 4.47
C LEU A 717 -20.54 -28.34 3.71
N ALA A 718 -21.20 -27.41 4.42
CA ALA A 718 -21.97 -26.33 3.79
C ALA A 718 -21.07 -25.42 2.96
N ALA A 719 -19.92 -25.01 3.50
CA ALA A 719 -18.94 -24.20 2.78
C ALA A 719 -18.43 -24.93 1.52
N ALA A 720 -18.07 -26.20 1.63
CA ALA A 720 -17.62 -27.03 0.52
C ALA A 720 -18.72 -27.24 -0.55
N GLY A 721 -19.97 -27.44 -0.13
CA GLY A 721 -21.11 -27.59 -1.03
C GLY A 721 -21.39 -26.32 -1.84
N VAL A 722 -21.34 -25.15 -1.20
CA VAL A 722 -21.48 -23.87 -1.90
C VAL A 722 -20.26 -23.61 -2.80
N PHE A 723 -19.05 -23.92 -2.34
CA PHE A 723 -17.85 -23.81 -3.16
C PHE A 723 -17.95 -24.65 -4.44
N TRP A 724 -18.43 -25.88 -4.31
CA TRP A 724 -18.67 -26.79 -5.43
C TRP A 724 -19.75 -26.26 -6.38
N MET A 725 -20.85 -25.72 -5.86
CA MET A 725 -21.88 -25.09 -6.69
C MET A 725 -21.31 -23.92 -7.53
N PHE A 726 -20.46 -23.09 -6.93
CA PHE A 726 -19.83 -21.95 -7.62
C PHE A 726 -18.50 -22.30 -8.31
N SER A 727 -18.04 -23.57 -8.25
CA SER A 727 -16.77 -23.98 -8.85
C SER A 727 -16.67 -23.77 -10.36
N PRO A 728 -17.76 -23.82 -11.17
CA PRO A 728 -17.71 -23.43 -12.57
C PRO A 728 -17.10 -22.04 -12.81
N LEU A 729 -17.40 -21.09 -11.93
CA LEU A 729 -16.94 -19.70 -12.02
C LEU A 729 -15.49 -19.53 -11.53
N THR A 730 -15.01 -20.44 -10.69
CA THR A 730 -13.64 -20.46 -10.13
C THR A 730 -12.66 -21.26 -10.99
N PHE A 731 -13.08 -22.41 -11.51
CA PHE A 731 -12.21 -23.32 -12.28
C PHE A 731 -12.29 -23.11 -13.79
N GLY A 732 -13.26 -22.32 -14.25
CA GLY A 732 -13.40 -21.87 -15.63
C GLY A 732 -14.54 -22.58 -16.33
N TRP A 733 -15.51 -21.79 -16.81
CA TRP A 733 -16.68 -22.29 -17.53
C TRP A 733 -16.54 -22.09 -19.05
N GLU A 734 -16.61 -23.18 -19.80
CA GLU A 734 -16.37 -23.19 -21.26
C GLU A 734 -17.67 -23.23 -22.07
N ARG A 735 -18.81 -23.48 -21.43
CA ARG A 735 -20.11 -23.62 -22.10
C ARG A 735 -20.82 -22.26 -22.21
N PRO A 736 -21.97 -22.21 -22.91
CA PRO A 736 -22.76 -20.98 -23.03
C PRO A 736 -23.08 -20.35 -21.68
N VAL A 737 -23.14 -19.01 -21.67
CA VAL A 737 -23.39 -18.22 -20.47
C VAL A 737 -24.76 -18.56 -19.86
N ALA A 738 -25.76 -18.85 -20.69
CA ALA A 738 -27.13 -19.10 -20.26
C ALA A 738 -27.26 -20.26 -19.25
N GLU A 739 -26.40 -21.28 -19.34
CA GLU A 739 -26.38 -22.41 -18.41
C GLU A 739 -26.00 -22.00 -16.97
N LEU A 740 -25.30 -20.89 -16.79
CA LEU A 740 -24.91 -20.36 -15.48
C LEU A 740 -26.05 -19.59 -14.77
N GLY A 741 -27.24 -19.48 -15.37
CA GLY A 741 -28.36 -18.73 -14.81
C GLY A 741 -28.77 -19.15 -13.40
N HIS A 742 -28.62 -20.44 -13.07
CA HIS A 742 -28.91 -20.97 -11.74
C HIS A 742 -27.97 -20.45 -10.63
N LEU A 743 -26.81 -19.90 -11.00
CA LEU A 743 -25.85 -19.30 -10.06
C LEU A 743 -26.12 -17.81 -9.78
N CYS A 744 -27.10 -17.22 -10.45
CA CYS A 744 -27.47 -15.81 -10.32
C CYS A 744 -28.44 -15.62 -9.13
N TRP A 745 -27.93 -15.69 -7.90
CA TRP A 745 -28.77 -15.56 -6.69
C TRP A 745 -29.24 -14.13 -6.42
N LEU A 746 -28.46 -13.13 -6.83
CA LEU A 746 -28.82 -11.72 -6.76
C LEU A 746 -28.97 -11.13 -8.17
N PRO A 747 -29.92 -10.21 -8.40
CA PRO A 747 -30.15 -9.62 -9.72
C PRO A 747 -28.92 -8.87 -10.24
N TRP A 748 -28.19 -8.20 -9.34
CA TRP A 748 -26.97 -7.42 -9.67
C TRP A 748 -25.76 -8.28 -10.03
N TRP A 749 -25.84 -9.61 -9.88
CA TRP A 749 -24.77 -10.49 -10.32
C TRP A 749 -24.80 -10.64 -11.82
N ASN A 750 -23.84 -10.00 -12.48
CA ASN A 750 -23.66 -10.02 -13.93
C ASN A 750 -23.11 -11.38 -14.42
N VAL A 751 -23.72 -12.49 -14.00
CA VAL A 751 -23.38 -13.86 -14.43
C VAL A 751 -23.89 -14.12 -15.83
N VAL A 752 -25.15 -13.77 -16.13
CA VAL A 752 -25.75 -14.00 -17.46
C VAL A 752 -25.79 -12.74 -18.32
N ARG A 753 -26.46 -11.71 -17.83
CA ARG A 753 -26.57 -10.41 -18.50
C ARG A 753 -25.90 -9.36 -17.64
N ASP A 754 -25.21 -8.41 -18.27
CA ASP A 754 -24.75 -7.23 -17.58
C ASP A 754 -25.92 -6.25 -17.43
N GLN A 755 -26.40 -6.07 -16.20
CA GLN A 755 -27.57 -5.25 -15.90
C GLN A 755 -27.25 -3.74 -15.86
N ASN A 756 -25.97 -3.37 -15.84
CA ASN A 756 -25.54 -1.98 -15.70
C ASN A 756 -25.20 -1.33 -17.06
N LEU A 757 -25.46 -2.01 -18.18
CA LEU A 757 -25.26 -1.50 -19.55
C LEU A 757 -26.48 -0.74 -20.11
N PHE A 758 -27.55 -0.55 -19.32
CA PHE A 758 -28.81 0.08 -19.75
C PHE A 758 -29.08 1.39 -19.02
#